data_AF-A0A5M4D3N6-F1
#
_entry.id   AF-A0A5M4D3N6-F1
#
_cell.length_a   1.000
_cell.length_b   1.000
_cell.length_c   1.000
_cell.angle_alpha   90.00
_cell.angle_beta   90.00
_cell.angle_gamma   90.00
#
_symmetry.space_group_name_H-M   'P 1'
#
loop_
_entity.id
_entity.type
_entity.pdbx_description
1 polymer ?
#
loop_
_entity_poly.entity_id
_entity_poly.type
_entity_poly.pdbx_seq_one_letter_code
_entity_poly.pdbx_strand_id
1 'polypeptide(L)'
;MRTAGLLGFVGLLFSTIAMGNSAPPTVVRVDLVAWRQAALDHGVVLLAPGVRLRMARVEDHARGWSAFGSVEGDPHSSFAVSVVNGYVAGGVWTARGAFGLEPVSPADARSIAACAWQALPQSDGPRCLFSSPVHTGSPEKGTGQARAAGTSRKPPAGRGEQCDCTDDPGTIDVLVVYTALARDAAGGLGPLLARIQNTIDATSLALSNSQIDDLTMNLADAREISYDEVSPDWLDHLVRVTEPADGYMDQVHTWRDEVNADCVMLIIDDPRFTGGAGWWALWDQAQAFTCLNWREAGAGFLTGPHEFGHNFGCAHDHLNDASAPFSYSWGHFYTVGPDTYGTIMSYVGIVQPVYSNPDLLGPGAQPLGIPPGQPEAAYNALMIRQSRSVLANYRRSTRTSDCNNNAVDDAVDISSGASLDADADCIPDECEQIVYVDAQASPEGDGSSWSQARADLAEVITAANLRCADVRAVWAAEGLYTPDSGTADPWRRFSMRSGLALYGGFQGQSHPAGGETDPDQRQPAVFPSILSGDIGLPGESADNSFSVVDAYDTNDTAILDGFTIRDGHSFADAGGLYGQNTAIRLRDVVFSANFAPGAGAAAAFYDGSTPTFARCSFLDNSSEWIAGAVALNVSNARFDSCIFSGNTAGSYGGAIDAWNSTVLLSGCLLADNHSNLDGGAVSMGGGSDFHIVNSTLAGNSAQQRGGGVILSASTLGVDNTILWENTSAAASAQADQLDLYSGTILLNHSCVQGLDGSLGGTGNIALDPRFVAPGAGDYSPALDSPCIDAGANAAVPVDELDLDADSDTLEPVPLDLASALRFIDQPGVPDTGSGTPPLVDMGAYECALTPCIADWNSDGVLNFFDVQGFLAAFSSHQPSADLVHDSVFNFFDVQAFLAAFSAGCP
;
A
#
# COMPACT_ATOMS: atom_id res chain seq x y z
N MET A 1 58.44 -3.70 27.36
CA MET A 1 58.92 -2.80 26.29
C MET A 1 58.08 -3.06 25.05
N ARG A 2 57.59 -2.00 24.36
CA ARG A 2 56.65 -1.98 23.21
C ARG A 2 55.16 -1.80 23.55
N THR A 3 54.82 -0.69 24.20
CA THR A 3 53.47 -0.10 24.28
C THR A 3 53.46 1.40 23.94
N ALA A 4 54.46 1.88 23.19
CA ALA A 4 54.62 3.32 22.88
C ALA A 4 54.79 3.62 21.38
N GLY A 5 54.29 2.75 20.49
CA GLY A 5 54.51 2.84 19.04
C GLY A 5 53.29 3.20 18.19
N LEU A 6 52.08 3.25 18.74
CA LEU A 6 50.84 3.42 17.96
C LEU A 6 50.34 4.88 17.86
N LEU A 7 50.86 5.78 18.71
CA LEU A 7 50.43 7.19 18.78
C LEU A 7 51.33 8.17 17.99
N GLY A 8 52.47 7.71 17.49
CA GLY A 8 53.49 8.60 16.88
C GLY A 8 53.24 8.99 15.42
N PHE A 9 52.53 8.16 14.64
CA PHE A 9 52.27 8.44 13.21
C PHE A 9 50.82 8.86 12.93
N VAL A 10 49.87 8.40 13.75
CA VAL A 10 48.56 9.07 13.92
C VAL A 10 48.84 10.53 14.26
N GLY A 11 49.70 10.82 15.24
CA GLY A 11 50.14 12.20 15.51
C GLY A 11 50.78 12.96 14.33
N LEU A 12 51.38 12.30 13.33
CA LEU A 12 52.03 13.02 12.20
C LEU A 12 51.05 13.33 11.06
N LEU A 13 50.17 12.40 10.67
CA LEU A 13 49.04 12.69 9.79
C LEU A 13 48.07 13.70 10.43
N PHE A 14 47.88 13.63 11.76
CA PHE A 14 47.04 14.57 12.53
C PHE A 14 47.73 15.89 12.92
N SER A 15 49.07 16.01 12.88
CA SER A 15 49.77 17.29 13.14
C SER A 15 49.85 18.20 11.91
N THR A 16 49.84 17.65 10.70
CA THR A 16 49.68 18.41 9.44
C THR A 16 48.26 18.98 9.27
N ILE A 17 47.29 18.41 9.98
CA ILE A 17 45.86 18.79 9.97
C ILE A 17 45.57 20.02 10.86
N ALA A 18 46.48 20.37 11.79
CA ALA A 18 46.33 21.53 12.68
C ALA A 18 46.93 22.85 12.15
N MET A 19 47.48 22.86 10.92
CA MET A 19 48.16 24.03 10.36
C MET A 19 47.76 24.28 8.91
N GLY A 20 46.47 24.47 8.61
CA GLY A 20 45.87 24.88 7.31
C GLY A 20 46.78 25.25 6.12
N ASN A 21 47.60 24.31 5.65
CA ASN A 21 48.53 24.47 4.53
C ASN A 21 48.83 23.09 3.92
N SER A 22 48.47 22.94 2.64
CA SER A 22 49.19 22.23 1.57
C SER A 22 50.28 21.21 1.96
N ALA A 23 49.93 20.14 2.69
CA ALA A 23 50.78 18.96 2.74
C ALA A 23 50.68 18.22 1.39
N PRO A 24 51.81 17.79 0.78
CA PRO A 24 51.77 17.06 -0.49
C PRO A 24 51.06 15.71 -0.31
N PRO A 25 50.32 15.22 -1.34
CA PRO A 25 49.65 13.93 -1.29
C PRO A 25 50.61 12.80 -0.93
N THR A 26 50.18 11.90 -0.06
CA THR A 26 50.99 10.73 0.29
C THR A 26 50.84 9.70 -0.81
N VAL A 27 51.88 9.55 -1.63
CA VAL A 27 51.91 8.54 -2.68
C VAL A 27 52.32 7.19 -2.09
N VAL A 28 51.48 6.18 -2.25
CA VAL A 28 51.77 4.80 -1.85
C VAL A 28 51.66 3.86 -3.03
N ARG A 29 52.61 2.93 -3.13
CA ARG A 29 52.52 1.82 -4.07
C ARG A 29 51.66 0.72 -3.47
N VAL A 30 50.67 0.29 -4.23
CA VAL A 30 49.71 -0.72 -3.83
C VAL A 30 50.11 -2.06 -4.43
N ASP A 31 50.18 -3.09 -3.59
CA ASP A 31 50.30 -4.47 -4.06
C ASP A 31 48.89 -5.05 -4.25
N LEU A 32 48.40 -4.96 -5.48
CA LEU A 32 47.06 -5.42 -5.85
C LEU A 32 46.82 -6.90 -5.57
N VAL A 33 47.86 -7.75 -5.60
CA VAL A 33 47.74 -9.18 -5.31
C VAL A 33 47.55 -9.39 -3.82
N ALA A 34 48.37 -8.73 -3.00
CA ALA A 34 48.24 -8.80 -1.55
C ALA A 34 46.90 -8.22 -1.08
N TRP A 35 46.43 -7.14 -1.71
CA TRP A 35 45.14 -6.54 -1.42
C TRP A 35 43.97 -7.48 -1.74
N ARG A 36 43.93 -8.04 -2.95
CA ARG A 36 42.86 -8.98 -3.33
C ARG A 36 42.85 -10.23 -2.46
N GLN A 37 44.03 -10.80 -2.17
CA GLN A 37 44.12 -11.98 -1.31
C GLN A 37 43.62 -11.69 0.10
N ALA A 38 44.04 -10.57 0.69
CA ALA A 38 43.55 -10.18 2.00
C ALA A 38 42.05 -9.87 1.98
N ALA A 39 41.51 -9.40 0.87
CA ALA A 39 40.09 -9.13 0.76
C ALA A 39 39.24 -10.41 0.68
N LEU A 40 39.73 -11.43 -0.03
CA LEU A 40 39.16 -12.77 -0.04
C LEU A 40 39.27 -13.48 1.33
N ASP A 41 40.36 -13.25 2.06
CA ASP A 41 40.60 -13.88 3.36
C ASP A 41 40.00 -13.10 4.56
N HIS A 42 39.25 -12.02 4.31
CA HIS A 42 38.78 -11.06 5.34
C HIS A 42 39.91 -10.57 6.27
N GLY A 43 41.10 -10.41 5.70
CA GLY A 43 42.34 -10.04 6.35
C GLY A 43 42.55 -8.53 6.50
N VAL A 44 43.78 -8.16 6.88
CA VAL A 44 44.18 -6.76 7.09
C VAL A 44 45.31 -6.40 6.14
N VAL A 45 45.21 -5.24 5.50
CA VAL A 45 46.27 -4.71 4.61
C VAL A 45 46.73 -3.34 5.04
N LEU A 46 48.03 -3.09 4.85
CA LEU A 46 48.62 -1.78 5.07
C LEU A 46 48.38 -0.89 3.84
N LEU A 47 47.57 0.16 3.99
CA LEU A 47 47.36 1.18 2.94
C LEU A 47 48.53 2.17 2.91
N ALA A 48 48.98 2.59 4.09
CA ALA A 48 50.12 3.48 4.30
C ALA A 48 50.72 3.17 5.68
N PRO A 49 51.94 3.63 6.01
CA PRO A 49 52.50 3.42 7.36
C PRO A 49 51.52 3.86 8.45
N GLY A 50 51.02 2.89 9.23
CA GLY A 50 50.06 3.13 10.31
C GLY A 50 48.57 3.13 9.94
N VAL A 51 48.21 3.04 8.65
CA VAL A 51 46.81 2.91 8.20
C VAL A 51 46.57 1.48 7.75
N ARG A 52 45.75 0.75 8.51
CA ARG A 52 45.44 -0.66 8.27
C ARG A 52 43.96 -0.77 7.91
N LEU A 53 43.68 -1.36 6.74
CA LEU A 53 42.33 -1.60 6.25
C LEU A 53 41.95 -3.05 6.59
N ARG A 54 40.83 -3.22 7.29
CA ARG A 54 40.21 -4.52 7.55
C ARG A 54 39.21 -4.79 6.44
N MET A 55 39.48 -5.82 5.65
CA MET A 55 38.61 -6.19 4.53
C MET A 55 37.38 -6.94 5.04
N ALA A 56 36.21 -6.55 4.54
CA ALA A 56 34.93 -7.14 4.90
C ALA A 56 34.32 -7.95 3.76
N ARG A 57 34.38 -7.47 2.52
CA ARG A 57 33.92 -8.21 1.33
C ARG A 57 34.64 -7.78 0.05
N VAL A 58 34.52 -8.63 -0.98
CA VAL A 58 35.03 -8.41 -2.34
C VAL A 58 33.91 -8.65 -3.33
N GLU A 59 33.83 -7.78 -4.33
CA GLU A 59 32.90 -7.91 -5.45
C GLU A 59 33.70 -7.92 -6.75
N ASP A 60 33.58 -8.98 -7.54
CA ASP A 60 34.19 -9.05 -8.87
C ASP A 60 33.24 -8.40 -9.89
N HIS A 61 33.78 -7.64 -10.83
CA HIS A 61 33.01 -7.01 -11.91
C HIS A 61 33.76 -7.17 -13.25
N ALA A 62 33.09 -6.91 -14.38
CA ALA A 62 33.62 -7.25 -15.72
C ALA A 62 35.01 -6.68 -16.05
N ARG A 63 35.39 -5.57 -15.41
CA ARG A 63 36.64 -4.82 -15.65
C ARG A 63 37.65 -4.93 -14.49
N GLY A 64 37.36 -5.71 -13.45
CA GLY A 64 38.23 -5.92 -12.29
C GLY A 64 37.51 -6.35 -11.03
N TRP A 65 37.83 -5.72 -9.89
CA TRP A 65 37.24 -6.07 -8.60
C TRP A 65 37.25 -4.87 -7.65
N SER A 66 36.34 -4.92 -6.67
CA SER A 66 36.19 -3.93 -5.62
C SER A 66 36.25 -4.57 -4.24
N ALA A 67 36.77 -3.85 -3.27
CA ALA A 67 36.92 -4.30 -1.89
C ALA A 67 36.38 -3.25 -0.93
N PHE A 68 35.71 -3.74 0.11
CA PHE A 68 35.01 -2.94 1.09
C PHE A 68 35.44 -3.33 2.50
N GLY A 69 35.29 -2.41 3.45
CA GLY A 69 35.52 -2.72 4.85
C GLY A 69 35.70 -1.47 5.70
N SER A 70 36.51 -1.55 6.75
CA SER A 70 36.75 -0.47 7.71
C SER A 70 38.22 -0.25 8.01
N VAL A 71 38.54 0.89 8.61
CA VAL A 71 39.87 1.18 9.16
C VAL A 71 40.03 0.47 10.50
N GLU A 72 41.12 -0.29 10.65
CA GLU A 72 41.35 -1.08 11.86
C GLU A 72 41.47 -0.19 13.10
N GLY A 73 40.52 -0.36 14.03
CA GLY A 73 40.47 0.40 15.28
C GLY A 73 39.57 1.65 15.22
N ASP A 74 38.90 1.90 14.10
CA ASP A 74 37.88 2.95 13.97
C ASP A 74 36.52 2.32 13.62
N PRO A 75 35.59 2.20 14.58
CA PRO A 75 34.30 1.55 14.37
C PRO A 75 33.32 2.37 13.51
N HIS A 76 33.59 3.66 13.26
CA HIS A 76 32.74 4.54 12.44
C HIS A 76 33.37 4.83 11.08
N SER A 77 34.29 3.96 10.64
CA SER A 77 34.97 4.12 9.37
C SER A 77 34.51 3.09 8.35
N SER A 78 34.54 3.50 7.08
CA SER A 78 34.28 2.62 5.95
C SER A 78 35.25 2.94 4.83
N PHE A 79 35.50 1.97 3.96
CA PHE A 79 36.20 2.22 2.71
C PHE A 79 35.58 1.42 1.57
N ALA A 80 35.72 1.95 0.36
CA ALA A 80 35.48 1.26 -0.89
C ALA A 80 36.67 1.53 -1.80
N VAL A 81 37.29 0.48 -2.32
CA VAL A 81 38.38 0.58 -3.29
C VAL A 81 38.06 -0.27 -4.50
N SER A 82 38.19 0.34 -5.67
CA SER A 82 37.83 -0.23 -6.96
C SER A 82 39.06 -0.34 -7.82
N VAL A 83 39.28 -1.51 -8.41
CA VAL A 83 40.40 -1.79 -9.31
C VAL A 83 39.85 -2.08 -10.70
N VAL A 84 40.09 -1.16 -11.64
CA VAL A 84 39.56 -1.24 -13.01
C VAL A 84 40.72 -1.22 -14.00
N ASN A 85 40.89 -2.30 -14.77
CA ASN A 85 41.99 -2.44 -15.74
C ASN A 85 43.38 -2.12 -15.15
N GLY A 86 43.56 -2.42 -13.86
CA GLY A 86 44.79 -2.18 -13.10
C GLY A 86 44.92 -0.79 -12.49
N TYR A 87 44.01 0.16 -12.77
CA TYR A 87 43.92 1.46 -12.10
C TYR A 87 43.14 1.33 -10.80
N VAL A 88 43.54 2.07 -9.78
CA VAL A 88 42.90 2.04 -8.45
C VAL A 88 42.27 3.39 -8.16
N ALA A 89 41.00 3.38 -7.79
CA ALA A 89 40.32 4.53 -7.18
C ALA A 89 39.65 4.07 -5.88
N GLY A 90 39.41 4.99 -4.95
CA GLY A 90 38.79 4.60 -3.69
C GLY A 90 38.46 5.75 -2.75
N GLY A 91 37.62 5.46 -1.77
CA GLY A 91 37.30 6.36 -0.66
C GLY A 91 37.56 5.68 0.67
N VAL A 92 38.06 6.44 1.64
CA VAL A 92 38.09 6.07 3.06
C VAL A 92 37.36 7.14 3.84
N TRP A 93 36.23 6.79 4.46
CA TRP A 93 35.41 7.69 5.25
C TRP A 93 35.61 7.39 6.73
N THR A 94 35.72 8.45 7.53
CA THR A 94 35.91 8.37 8.99
C THR A 94 35.06 9.44 9.66
N ALA A 95 34.90 9.34 10.99
CA ALA A 95 34.26 10.38 11.80
C ALA A 95 35.03 11.73 11.81
N ARG A 96 36.14 11.86 11.08
CA ARG A 96 36.93 13.11 10.99
C ARG A 96 37.05 13.64 9.56
N GLY A 97 36.39 13.00 8.60
CA GLY A 97 36.44 13.36 7.19
C GLY A 97 36.72 12.18 6.27
N ALA A 98 36.76 12.48 4.99
CA ALA A 98 36.97 11.53 3.91
C ALA A 98 38.38 11.67 3.31
N PHE A 99 38.89 10.57 2.78
CA PHE A 99 40.15 10.51 2.05
C PHE A 99 39.92 9.87 0.70
N GLY A 100 40.39 10.54 -0.35
CA GLY A 100 40.36 10.02 -1.71
C GLY A 100 41.62 9.25 -2.02
N LEU A 101 41.46 8.12 -2.70
CA LEU A 101 42.52 7.34 -3.30
C LEU A 101 42.41 7.48 -4.81
N GLU A 102 43.43 8.07 -5.41
CA GLU A 102 43.44 8.41 -6.84
C GLU A 102 44.67 7.84 -7.56
N PRO A 103 44.57 7.46 -8.84
CA PRO A 103 45.73 7.10 -9.65
C PRO A 103 46.71 8.28 -9.74
N VAL A 104 47.98 8.05 -9.42
CA VAL A 104 49.02 9.11 -9.45
C VAL A 104 49.34 9.56 -10.88
N SER A 105 49.30 8.64 -11.84
CA SER A 105 49.45 8.98 -13.25
C SER A 105 48.85 7.91 -14.17
N PRO A 106 48.50 8.26 -15.42
CA PRO A 106 48.06 7.31 -16.43
C PRO A 106 49.09 6.19 -16.73
N ALA A 107 50.37 6.42 -16.43
CA ALA A 107 51.49 5.50 -16.68
C ALA A 107 51.85 4.59 -15.50
N ASP A 108 51.31 4.84 -14.30
CA ASP A 108 51.61 4.06 -13.09
C ASP A 108 50.33 3.67 -12.36
N ALA A 109 49.65 2.65 -12.89
CA ALA A 109 48.38 2.15 -12.39
C ALA A 109 48.46 1.58 -10.95
N ARG A 110 49.67 1.36 -10.41
CA ARG A 110 49.92 0.74 -9.09
C ARG A 110 50.32 1.75 -8.00
N SER A 111 50.36 3.03 -8.32
CA SER A 111 50.64 4.10 -7.35
C SER A 111 49.35 4.89 -7.13
N ILE A 112 48.90 4.95 -5.88
CA ILE A 112 47.78 5.80 -5.44
C ILE A 112 48.28 6.98 -4.63
N ALA A 113 47.66 8.14 -4.83
CA ALA A 113 47.78 9.27 -3.95
C ALA A 113 46.62 9.21 -2.94
N ALA A 114 46.94 9.23 -1.65
CA ALA A 114 45.96 9.50 -0.61
C ALA A 114 45.91 11.01 -0.36
N CYS A 115 44.76 11.62 -0.63
CA CYS A 115 44.47 13.01 -0.35
C CYS A 115 43.47 13.11 0.81
N ALA A 116 43.77 13.96 1.79
CA ALA A 116 42.85 14.27 2.87
C ALA A 116 41.90 15.38 2.41
N TRP A 117 40.59 15.12 2.44
CA TRP A 117 39.57 16.13 2.25
C TRP A 117 39.15 16.57 3.65
N GLN A 118 39.75 17.65 4.14
CA GLN A 118 39.37 18.22 5.43
C GLN A 118 37.94 18.77 5.31
N ALA A 119 37.13 18.54 6.34
CA ALA A 119 35.75 19.00 6.48
C ALA A 119 35.58 20.47 6.06
N LEU A 120 35.10 20.67 4.84
CA LEU A 120 34.51 21.91 4.36
C LEU A 120 33.14 21.54 3.79
N PRO A 121 32.15 22.44 3.87
CA PRO A 121 30.89 22.28 3.15
C PRO A 121 31.19 21.87 1.70
N GLN A 122 30.34 21.05 1.08
CA GLN A 122 30.50 20.57 -0.30
C GLN A 122 30.82 21.70 -1.31
N SER A 123 30.55 22.97 -0.96
CA SER A 123 30.84 24.16 -1.76
C SER A 123 32.28 24.69 -1.76
N ASP A 124 33.19 24.24 -0.89
CA ASP A 124 34.57 24.75 -0.81
C ASP A 124 35.60 23.59 -0.80
N GLY A 125 35.72 22.86 -1.92
CA GLY A 125 36.61 21.72 -2.01
C GLY A 125 38.09 22.02 -1.64
N PRO A 126 38.73 21.24 -0.74
CA PRO A 126 40.18 21.03 -0.78
C PRO A 126 40.55 20.42 -2.15
N ARG A 127 41.78 20.55 -2.65
CA ARG A 127 42.19 20.00 -3.97
C ARG A 127 43.50 19.21 -3.85
N CYS A 128 43.61 18.03 -4.45
CA CYS A 128 44.90 17.45 -4.80
C CYS A 128 45.54 18.35 -5.87
N LEU A 129 46.47 19.24 -5.50
CA LEU A 129 47.12 20.14 -6.46
C LEU A 129 48.13 19.38 -7.32
N PHE A 130 47.67 18.80 -8.43
CA PHE A 130 48.46 18.69 -9.66
C PHE A 130 47.91 19.69 -10.69
N SER A 131 48.29 20.97 -10.49
CA SER A 131 48.25 22.09 -11.44
C SER A 131 46.99 22.34 -12.30
N SER A 132 46.08 23.21 -11.84
CA SER A 132 45.52 24.36 -12.60
C SER A 132 44.52 25.20 -11.78
N PRO A 133 44.16 26.45 -12.19
CA PRO A 133 43.90 27.55 -11.27
C PRO A 133 42.56 27.54 -10.52
N VAL A 134 42.59 28.33 -9.44
CA VAL A 134 41.55 28.63 -8.44
C VAL A 134 40.42 29.48 -9.02
N HIS A 135 39.16 29.22 -8.64
CA HIS A 135 38.14 30.26 -8.50
C HIS A 135 37.14 29.91 -7.39
N THR A 136 36.75 30.95 -6.65
CA THR A 136 36.00 30.96 -5.40
C THR A 136 34.51 31.27 -5.64
N GLY A 137 33.63 30.47 -5.05
CA GLY A 137 32.30 30.84 -4.59
C GLY A 137 31.15 30.86 -5.61
N SER A 138 30.10 30.07 -5.33
CA SER A 138 28.70 30.54 -5.19
C SER A 138 27.82 29.44 -4.57
N PRO A 139 26.75 29.80 -3.83
CA PRO A 139 25.86 28.85 -3.18
C PRO A 139 24.96 28.14 -4.18
N GLU A 140 24.77 26.84 -4.00
CA GLU A 140 23.70 26.06 -4.61
C GLU A 140 22.35 26.67 -4.23
N LYS A 141 21.78 27.44 -5.15
CA LYS A 141 20.35 27.74 -5.19
C LYS A 141 19.89 27.58 -6.62
N GLY A 142 19.90 26.35 -7.10
CA GLY A 142 18.88 25.92 -8.02
C GLY A 142 17.63 25.71 -7.19
N THR A 143 16.76 26.73 -7.10
CA THR A 143 15.36 26.44 -6.76
C THR A 143 14.88 25.51 -7.86
N GLY A 144 14.91 24.20 -7.62
CA GLY A 144 14.05 23.28 -8.33
C GLY A 144 12.67 23.89 -8.18
N GLN A 145 12.19 24.56 -9.22
CA GLN A 145 10.77 24.79 -9.34
C GLN A 145 10.22 23.39 -9.41
N ALA A 146 9.81 22.88 -8.25
CA ALA A 146 8.67 22.01 -8.18
C ALA A 146 7.65 22.70 -9.08
N ARG A 147 7.48 22.18 -10.31
CA ARG A 147 6.20 22.33 -10.97
C ARG A 147 5.26 21.69 -9.98
N ALA A 148 4.65 22.54 -9.16
CA ALA A 148 3.62 22.19 -8.22
C ALA A 148 2.69 21.25 -8.97
N ALA A 149 2.65 19.99 -8.55
CA ALA A 149 1.66 19.03 -8.97
C ALA A 149 0.32 19.41 -8.32
N GLY A 150 -0.14 20.63 -8.59
CA GLY A 150 -1.47 21.12 -8.28
C GLY A 150 -2.39 20.84 -9.46
N THR A 151 -2.58 19.57 -9.76
CA THR A 151 -3.70 19.04 -10.55
C THR A 151 -3.86 17.61 -10.07
N SER A 152 -5.08 17.21 -9.68
CA SER A 152 -5.42 15.83 -9.34
C SER A 152 -4.77 14.89 -10.35
N ARG A 153 -3.65 14.26 -9.96
CA ARG A 153 -2.97 13.30 -10.81
C ARG A 153 -3.85 12.08 -10.72
N LYS A 154 -4.60 11.84 -11.81
CA LYS A 154 -5.18 10.53 -12.07
C LYS A 154 -4.06 9.51 -11.76
N PRO A 155 -4.29 8.51 -10.90
CA PRO A 155 -3.33 7.41 -10.77
C PRO A 155 -3.01 6.91 -12.18
N PRO A 156 -1.78 6.45 -12.45
CA PRO A 156 -1.41 5.95 -13.77
C PRO A 156 -2.53 5.02 -14.26
N ALA A 157 -3.03 5.28 -15.47
CA ALA A 157 -4.05 4.44 -16.09
C ALA A 157 -3.65 2.97 -15.92
N GLY A 158 -4.62 2.13 -15.53
CA GLY A 158 -4.42 0.75 -15.09
C GLY A 158 -3.32 0.03 -15.85
N ARG A 159 -2.48 -0.71 -15.12
CA ARG A 159 -1.49 -1.63 -15.69
C ARG A 159 -2.22 -2.57 -16.65
N GLY A 160 -2.21 -2.25 -17.94
CA GLY A 160 -2.84 -3.07 -18.96
C GLY A 160 -1.97 -4.28 -19.24
N GLU A 161 -2.37 -5.46 -18.73
CA GLU A 161 -2.08 -6.82 -19.22
C GLU A 161 -0.64 -7.18 -19.68
N GLN A 162 0.41 -6.43 -19.32
CA GLN A 162 1.80 -6.80 -19.61
C GLN A 162 2.64 -6.86 -18.33
N CYS A 163 3.25 -8.03 -18.11
CA CYS A 163 4.25 -8.34 -17.09
C CYS A 163 5.43 -7.36 -17.15
N ASP A 164 5.29 -6.23 -16.47
CA ASP A 164 6.20 -5.09 -16.54
C ASP A 164 7.05 -4.90 -15.27
N CYS A 165 6.88 -5.80 -14.28
CA CYS A 165 7.50 -5.75 -12.95
C CYS A 165 8.33 -7.01 -12.60
N THR A 166 8.91 -7.67 -13.61
CA THR A 166 9.59 -8.97 -13.47
C THR A 166 11.11 -8.90 -13.30
N ASP A 167 11.70 -7.73 -13.17
CA ASP A 167 13.15 -7.58 -13.01
C ASP A 167 13.59 -7.75 -11.55
N ASP A 168 14.85 -8.15 -11.34
CA ASP A 168 15.44 -8.39 -10.03
C ASP A 168 15.47 -7.08 -9.18
N PRO A 169 14.64 -6.96 -8.13
CA PRO A 169 14.59 -5.74 -7.31
C PRO A 169 15.82 -5.60 -6.40
N GLY A 170 16.74 -6.58 -6.40
CA GLY A 170 18.01 -6.54 -5.67
C GLY A 170 19.15 -5.84 -6.42
N THR A 171 18.94 -5.44 -7.68
CA THR A 171 19.95 -4.72 -8.45
C THR A 171 19.38 -3.51 -9.19
N ILE A 172 20.09 -2.38 -9.16
CA ILE A 172 19.89 -1.28 -10.13
C ILE A 172 21.02 -1.28 -11.17
N ASP A 173 20.67 -1.48 -12.44
CA ASP A 173 21.60 -1.42 -13.56
C ASP A 173 21.80 0.03 -14.04
N VAL A 174 23.06 0.48 -14.11
CA VAL A 174 23.41 1.88 -14.41
C VAL A 174 24.20 2.00 -15.70
N LEU A 175 23.73 2.84 -16.62
CA LEU A 175 24.53 3.34 -17.73
C LEU A 175 25.19 4.67 -17.32
N VAL A 176 26.53 4.71 -17.34
CA VAL A 176 27.26 5.96 -17.14
C VAL A 176 27.66 6.53 -18.50
N VAL A 177 27.22 7.73 -18.81
CA VAL A 177 27.65 8.47 -20.00
C VAL A 177 28.58 9.60 -19.59
N TYR A 178 29.68 9.80 -20.31
CA TYR A 178 30.68 10.80 -19.94
C TYR A 178 31.15 11.59 -21.16
N THR A 179 31.51 12.84 -20.97
CA THR A 179 32.01 13.69 -22.05
C THR A 179 33.50 13.48 -22.29
N ALA A 180 33.97 13.90 -23.46
CA ALA A 180 35.41 13.97 -23.75
C ALA A 180 36.16 14.90 -22.78
N LEU A 181 35.51 15.98 -22.30
CA LEU A 181 36.09 16.91 -21.34
C LEU A 181 36.33 16.23 -19.98
N ALA A 182 35.34 15.51 -19.46
CA ALA A 182 35.49 14.73 -18.23
C ALA A 182 36.61 13.68 -18.33
N ARG A 183 36.68 12.96 -19.46
CA ARG A 183 37.76 11.99 -19.72
C ARG A 183 39.14 12.63 -19.73
N ASP A 184 39.27 13.77 -20.41
CA ASP A 184 40.56 14.44 -20.54
C ASP A 184 40.99 15.06 -19.20
N ALA A 185 40.04 15.60 -18.43
CA ALA A 185 40.25 16.08 -17.06
C ALA A 185 40.68 14.96 -16.10
N ALA A 186 40.21 13.73 -16.32
CA ALA A 186 40.64 12.55 -15.57
C ALA A 186 42.09 12.11 -15.84
N GLY A 187 42.73 12.66 -16.88
CA GLY A 187 44.01 12.16 -17.39
C GLY A 187 43.86 10.94 -18.31
N GLY A 188 42.65 10.68 -18.82
CA GLY A 188 42.35 9.63 -19.78
C GLY A 188 41.32 8.60 -19.28
N LEU A 189 40.99 7.66 -20.15
CA LEU A 189 39.89 6.70 -19.92
C LEU A 189 40.13 5.76 -18.74
N GLY A 190 41.35 5.27 -18.52
CA GLY A 190 41.66 4.34 -17.43
C GLY A 190 41.33 4.90 -16.03
N PRO A 191 41.91 6.06 -15.65
CA PRO A 191 41.56 6.75 -14.41
C PRO A 191 40.08 7.13 -14.29
N LEU A 192 39.46 7.59 -15.40
CA LEU A 192 38.03 7.89 -15.45
C LEU A 192 37.18 6.68 -15.06
N LEU A 193 37.40 5.53 -15.74
CA LEU A 193 36.64 4.31 -15.48
C LEU A 193 36.83 3.78 -14.04
N ALA A 194 38.03 3.94 -13.46
CA ALA A 194 38.27 3.54 -12.07
C ALA A 194 37.43 4.37 -11.08
N ARG A 195 37.33 5.69 -11.29
CA ARG A 195 36.49 6.56 -10.47
C ARG A 195 35.00 6.35 -10.71
N ILE A 196 34.58 6.11 -11.96
CA ILE A 196 33.19 5.73 -12.30
C ILE A 196 32.79 4.48 -11.52
N GLN A 197 33.60 3.42 -11.58
CA GLN A 197 33.32 2.20 -10.82
C GLN A 197 33.28 2.50 -9.32
N ASN A 198 34.21 3.31 -8.81
CA ASN A 198 34.20 3.68 -7.40
C ASN A 198 32.97 4.50 -6.97
N THR A 199 32.38 5.29 -7.87
CA THR A 199 31.09 5.93 -7.62
C THR A 199 30.00 4.89 -7.39
N ILE A 200 29.88 3.91 -8.28
CA ILE A 200 28.90 2.82 -8.18
C ILE A 200 29.11 2.01 -6.90
N ASP A 201 30.36 1.63 -6.63
CA ASP A 201 30.71 0.86 -5.43
C ASP A 201 30.48 1.66 -4.14
N ALA A 202 30.75 2.96 -4.12
CA ALA A 202 30.46 3.82 -2.97
C ALA A 202 28.95 3.89 -2.70
N THR A 203 28.11 3.86 -3.73
CA THR A 203 26.66 3.78 -3.58
C THR A 203 26.25 2.43 -2.99
N SER A 204 26.75 1.31 -3.52
CA SER A 204 26.49 -0.03 -2.96
C SER A 204 26.99 -0.18 -1.51
N LEU A 205 28.12 0.46 -1.16
CA LEU A 205 28.60 0.53 0.22
C LEU A 205 27.63 1.33 1.10
N ALA A 206 27.17 2.49 0.63
CA ALA A 206 26.25 3.34 1.37
C ALA A 206 24.91 2.64 1.67
N LEU A 207 24.37 1.91 0.69
CA LEU A 207 23.15 1.10 0.84
C LEU A 207 23.32 0.05 1.95
N SER A 208 24.38 -0.75 1.89
CA SER A 208 24.68 -1.77 2.91
C SER A 208 24.97 -1.15 4.28
N ASN A 209 25.73 -0.05 4.35
CA ASN A 209 25.96 0.67 5.60
C ASN A 209 24.66 1.24 6.21
N SER A 210 23.63 1.45 5.39
CA SER A 210 22.28 1.87 5.79
C SER A 210 21.33 0.71 6.10
N GLN A 211 21.83 -0.53 6.18
CA GLN A 211 21.07 -1.78 6.37
C GLN A 211 20.14 -2.14 5.21
N ILE A 212 20.48 -1.74 3.99
CA ILE A 212 19.80 -2.14 2.76
C ILE A 212 20.72 -3.16 2.05
N ASP A 213 20.87 -4.33 2.67
CA ASP A 213 21.86 -5.34 2.25
C ASP A 213 21.41 -6.18 1.05
N ASP A 214 20.12 -6.11 0.70
CA ASP A 214 19.47 -6.80 -0.40
C ASP A 214 19.37 -5.95 -1.68
N LEU A 215 20.08 -4.80 -1.74
CA LEU A 215 20.14 -3.93 -2.91
C LEU A 215 21.58 -3.56 -3.27
N THR A 216 21.93 -3.69 -4.54
CA THR A 216 23.24 -3.31 -5.07
C THR A 216 23.13 -2.49 -6.35
N MET A 217 24.12 -1.63 -6.61
CA MET A 217 24.24 -0.92 -7.88
C MET A 217 25.20 -1.67 -8.80
N ASN A 218 24.82 -1.86 -10.07
CA ASN A 218 25.67 -2.46 -11.08
C ASN A 218 25.99 -1.47 -12.21
N LEU A 219 27.26 -1.41 -12.61
CA LEU A 219 27.66 -0.65 -13.78
C LEU A 219 27.42 -1.49 -15.05
N ALA A 220 26.27 -1.29 -15.70
CA ALA A 220 25.90 -1.99 -16.92
C ALA A 220 26.86 -1.64 -18.08
N ASP A 221 27.12 -0.34 -18.29
CA ASP A 221 28.14 0.12 -19.22
C ASP A 221 28.61 1.55 -18.92
N ALA A 222 29.73 1.95 -19.51
CA ALA A 222 30.21 3.33 -19.51
C ALA A 222 30.59 3.77 -20.94
N ARG A 223 29.96 4.81 -21.47
CA ARG A 223 30.12 5.27 -22.86
C ARG A 223 30.46 6.76 -22.97
N GLU A 224 31.32 7.09 -23.93
CA GLU A 224 31.63 8.48 -24.26
C GLU A 224 30.52 9.09 -25.11
N ILE A 225 29.99 10.25 -24.70
CA ILE A 225 28.98 11.02 -25.44
C ILE A 225 29.62 12.27 -26.05
N SER A 226 29.32 12.52 -27.33
CA SER A 226 29.72 13.77 -27.99
C SER A 226 28.76 14.87 -27.57
N TYR A 227 29.15 15.64 -26.55
CA TYR A 227 28.36 16.72 -26.00
C TYR A 227 29.23 17.96 -25.76
N ASP A 228 28.71 19.13 -26.12
CA ASP A 228 29.32 20.42 -25.79
C ASP A 228 28.73 20.91 -24.47
N GLU A 229 29.55 21.01 -23.44
CA GLU A 229 29.16 21.43 -22.09
C GLU A 229 28.88 22.94 -21.98
N VAL A 230 28.71 23.63 -23.12
CA VAL A 230 28.26 25.02 -23.15
C VAL A 230 26.75 25.08 -23.03
N SER A 231 26.27 25.60 -21.89
CA SER A 231 24.86 25.89 -21.66
C SER A 231 24.66 27.20 -20.90
N PRO A 232 23.51 27.90 -21.00
CA PRO A 232 23.23 29.08 -20.18
C PRO A 232 23.23 28.80 -18.67
N ASP A 233 22.64 27.68 -18.26
CA ASP A 233 22.64 27.17 -16.88
C ASP A 233 23.35 25.81 -16.81
N TRP A 234 23.97 25.46 -15.69
CA TRP A 234 24.59 24.14 -15.51
C TRP A 234 23.52 23.05 -15.33
N LEU A 235 22.36 23.39 -14.75
CA LEU A 235 21.27 22.42 -14.55
C LEU A 235 20.66 21.94 -15.88
N ASP A 236 20.84 22.71 -16.95
CA ASP A 236 20.43 22.33 -18.31
C ASP A 236 21.09 21.01 -18.76
N HIS A 237 22.25 20.64 -18.20
CA HIS A 237 22.91 19.37 -18.53
C HIS A 237 22.06 18.16 -18.13
N LEU A 238 21.41 18.21 -16.96
CA LEU A 238 20.49 17.16 -16.51
C LEU A 238 19.25 17.11 -17.42
N VAL A 239 18.65 18.26 -17.71
CA VAL A 239 17.47 18.34 -18.59
C VAL A 239 17.78 17.75 -19.97
N ARG A 240 18.90 18.14 -20.58
CA ARG A 240 19.32 17.68 -21.92
C ARG A 240 19.64 16.19 -22.02
N VAL A 241 20.06 15.53 -20.94
CA VAL A 241 20.25 14.07 -20.98
C VAL A 241 18.95 13.31 -20.68
N THR A 242 17.95 13.99 -20.12
CA THR A 242 16.65 13.43 -19.75
C THR A 242 15.66 13.46 -20.94
N GLU A 243 15.71 14.51 -21.76
CA GLU A 243 14.77 14.72 -22.88
C GLU A 243 15.18 13.90 -24.11
N PRO A 244 14.34 12.96 -24.61
CA PRO A 244 14.74 11.99 -25.64
C PRO A 244 14.78 12.52 -27.08
N ALA A 245 14.38 13.76 -27.30
CA ALA A 245 14.20 14.33 -28.62
C ALA A 245 14.42 15.85 -28.67
N ASP A 246 15.34 16.37 -27.86
CA ASP A 246 15.66 17.80 -27.82
C ASP A 246 16.89 18.16 -28.71
N GLY A 247 17.53 17.15 -29.30
CA GLY A 247 18.70 17.30 -30.16
C GLY A 247 20.03 17.25 -29.41
N TYR A 248 20.02 17.05 -28.08
CA TYR A 248 21.19 16.87 -27.25
C TYR A 248 21.18 15.45 -26.69
N MET A 249 22.26 14.70 -26.93
CA MET A 249 22.46 13.38 -26.30
C MET A 249 21.32 12.36 -26.52
N ASP A 250 20.38 12.57 -27.45
CA ASP A 250 19.23 11.69 -27.72
C ASP A 250 19.61 10.19 -27.84
N GLN A 251 20.81 9.90 -28.36
CA GLN A 251 21.34 8.53 -28.48
C GLN A 251 21.55 7.80 -27.15
N VAL A 252 21.63 8.53 -26.02
CA VAL A 252 21.75 7.97 -24.67
C VAL A 252 20.54 7.10 -24.33
N HIS A 253 19.34 7.46 -24.79
CA HIS A 253 18.13 6.65 -24.57
C HIS A 253 18.21 5.31 -25.30
N THR A 254 18.70 5.31 -26.54
CA THR A 254 18.96 4.05 -27.26
C THR A 254 20.00 3.21 -26.55
N TRP A 255 21.07 3.81 -26.01
CA TRP A 255 22.08 3.09 -25.26
C TRP A 255 21.57 2.54 -23.93
N ARG A 256 20.70 3.29 -23.25
CA ARG A 256 20.04 2.86 -22.01
C ARG A 256 19.23 1.59 -22.27
N ASP A 257 18.48 1.56 -23.36
CA ASP A 257 17.73 0.37 -23.79
C ASP A 257 18.67 -0.78 -24.21
N GLU A 258 19.76 -0.49 -24.94
CA GLU A 258 20.71 -1.51 -25.41
C GLU A 258 21.42 -2.28 -24.29
N VAL A 259 21.64 -1.65 -23.14
CA VAL A 259 22.35 -2.25 -22.00
C VAL A 259 21.43 -2.59 -20.84
N ASN A 260 20.11 -2.44 -21.02
CA ASN A 260 19.10 -2.63 -19.99
C ASN A 260 19.40 -1.83 -18.71
N ALA A 261 19.71 -0.53 -18.83
CA ALA A 261 20.01 0.30 -17.67
C ALA A 261 18.77 0.96 -17.08
N ASP A 262 18.49 0.67 -15.82
CA ASP A 262 17.45 1.30 -15.01
C ASP A 262 17.68 2.79 -14.83
N CYS A 263 18.93 3.18 -14.61
CA CYS A 263 19.32 4.56 -14.35
C CYS A 263 20.44 5.00 -15.29
N VAL A 264 20.50 6.30 -15.58
CA VAL A 264 21.59 6.92 -16.34
C VAL A 264 22.29 7.98 -15.51
N MET A 265 23.62 7.98 -15.51
CA MET A 265 24.43 9.04 -14.92
C MET A 265 25.30 9.72 -15.97
N LEU A 266 25.10 11.02 -16.18
CA LEU A 266 25.96 11.86 -17.01
C LEU A 266 27.14 12.40 -16.18
N ILE A 267 28.36 12.30 -16.70
CA ILE A 267 29.56 12.89 -16.11
C ILE A 267 30.14 13.96 -17.04
N ILE A 268 30.26 15.18 -16.51
CA ILE A 268 30.75 16.39 -17.19
C ILE A 268 31.94 17.03 -16.45
N ASP A 269 32.67 17.98 -17.04
CA ASP A 269 33.67 18.81 -16.35
C ASP A 269 33.36 20.31 -16.51
N ASP A 270 32.11 20.69 -16.21
CA ASP A 270 31.72 22.10 -16.23
C ASP A 270 32.35 22.84 -15.03
N PRO A 271 33.25 23.80 -15.24
CA PRO A 271 33.94 24.49 -14.15
C PRO A 271 33.05 25.46 -13.36
N ARG A 272 31.81 25.72 -13.80
CA ARG A 272 30.89 26.67 -13.17
C ARG A 272 30.25 26.13 -11.89
N PHE A 273 30.24 24.82 -11.70
CA PHE A 273 29.64 24.17 -10.56
C PHE A 273 30.52 22.99 -10.08
N THR A 274 30.33 22.61 -8.83
CA THR A 274 30.91 21.43 -8.20
C THR A 274 29.76 20.74 -7.46
N GLY A 275 29.48 19.47 -7.77
CA GLY A 275 28.32 18.75 -7.24
C GLY A 275 27.67 17.81 -8.27
N GLY A 276 26.40 17.52 -8.08
CA GLY A 276 25.53 16.82 -9.02
C GLY A 276 24.08 17.35 -9.02
N ALA A 277 23.23 16.71 -9.80
CA ALA A 277 21.78 16.86 -9.76
C ALA A 277 21.10 15.55 -10.19
N GLY A 278 19.98 15.21 -9.56
CA GLY A 278 19.15 14.06 -9.89
C GLY A 278 17.67 14.39 -9.78
N TRP A 279 16.84 13.70 -10.57
CA TRP A 279 15.38 13.76 -10.41
C TRP A 279 14.89 12.71 -9.42
N TRP A 280 13.71 12.93 -8.83
CA TRP A 280 12.94 11.85 -8.23
C TRP A 280 12.33 10.97 -9.32
N ALA A 281 12.72 9.70 -9.34
CA ALA A 281 12.30 8.75 -10.36
C ALA A 281 11.29 7.74 -9.77
N LEU A 282 10.28 8.25 -9.06
CA LEU A 282 9.25 7.41 -8.42
C LEU A 282 8.04 7.14 -9.31
N TRP A 283 7.69 8.13 -10.13
CA TRP A 283 6.43 8.12 -10.89
C TRP A 283 6.65 8.06 -12.40
N ASP A 284 7.86 8.34 -12.86
CA ASP A 284 8.18 8.44 -14.27
C ASP A 284 9.61 7.92 -14.54
N GLN A 285 9.69 6.82 -15.29
CA GLN A 285 10.95 6.22 -15.72
C GLN A 285 11.82 7.17 -16.57
N ALA A 286 11.20 8.18 -17.21
CA ALA A 286 11.92 9.21 -17.95
C ALA A 286 12.76 10.08 -17.02
N GLN A 287 12.50 10.07 -15.71
CA GLN A 287 13.23 10.83 -14.70
C GLN A 287 14.38 10.04 -14.05
N ALA A 288 14.65 8.79 -14.44
CA ALA A 288 15.77 7.99 -13.88
C ALA A 288 17.15 8.41 -14.44
N PHE A 289 17.47 9.71 -14.30
CA PHE A 289 18.68 10.35 -14.78
C PHE A 289 19.31 11.19 -13.68
N THR A 290 20.64 11.22 -13.69
CA THR A 290 21.48 12.06 -12.84
C THR A 290 22.58 12.71 -13.67
N CYS A 291 23.10 13.84 -13.20
CA CYS A 291 24.24 14.54 -13.77
C CYS A 291 25.24 14.83 -12.65
N LEU A 292 26.52 14.55 -12.89
CA LEU A 292 27.58 14.65 -11.91
C LEU A 292 28.79 15.39 -12.51
N ASN A 293 29.38 16.29 -11.72
CA ASN A 293 30.67 16.85 -12.07
C ASN A 293 31.77 15.82 -11.82
N TRP A 294 32.63 15.57 -12.81
CA TRP A 294 33.77 14.67 -12.75
C TRP A 294 34.67 14.92 -11.53
N ARG A 295 34.78 16.18 -11.10
CA ARG A 295 35.61 16.55 -9.93
C ARG A 295 35.14 15.87 -8.65
N GLU A 296 33.86 15.50 -8.57
CA GLU A 296 33.24 14.83 -7.43
C GLU A 296 32.79 13.39 -7.71
N ALA A 297 33.20 12.82 -8.85
CA ALA A 297 32.90 11.43 -9.19
C ALA A 297 33.82 10.46 -8.46
N GLY A 298 33.35 9.81 -7.38
CA GLY A 298 34.12 8.80 -6.65
C GLY A 298 35.42 9.37 -6.05
N ALA A 299 36.37 8.51 -5.69
CA ALA A 299 37.59 8.90 -4.97
C ALA A 299 37.33 9.62 -3.63
N GLY A 300 36.41 9.07 -2.83
CA GLY A 300 36.06 9.58 -1.50
C GLY A 300 34.94 10.62 -1.47
N PHE A 301 34.51 11.13 -2.63
CA PHE A 301 33.28 11.92 -2.74
C PHE A 301 32.04 11.03 -2.67
N LEU A 302 30.98 11.53 -2.05
CA LEU A 302 29.68 10.86 -1.88
C LEU A 302 28.57 11.49 -2.74
N THR A 303 28.94 12.34 -3.69
CA THR A 303 28.00 13.04 -4.58
C THR A 303 27.25 12.07 -5.49
N GLY A 304 27.92 11.04 -6.05
CA GLY A 304 27.20 10.00 -6.81
C GLY A 304 26.15 9.25 -5.99
N PRO A 305 26.49 8.71 -4.79
CA PRO A 305 25.49 8.18 -3.86
C PRO A 305 24.36 9.17 -3.56
N HIS A 306 24.67 10.45 -3.39
CA HIS A 306 23.68 11.50 -3.17
C HIS A 306 22.69 11.61 -4.34
N GLU A 307 23.18 11.72 -5.57
CA GLU A 307 22.30 11.85 -6.74
C GLU A 307 21.44 10.61 -7.00
N PHE A 308 21.98 9.41 -6.76
CA PHE A 308 21.16 8.19 -6.82
C PHE A 308 20.08 8.19 -5.73
N GLY A 309 20.38 8.76 -4.56
CA GLY A 309 19.40 8.98 -3.49
C GLY A 309 18.17 9.74 -4.02
N HIS A 310 18.37 10.79 -4.82
CA HIS A 310 17.25 11.46 -5.47
C HIS A 310 16.46 10.52 -6.39
N ASN A 311 17.09 9.70 -7.22
CA ASN A 311 16.31 8.76 -8.05
C ASN A 311 15.40 7.85 -7.20
N PHE A 312 15.86 7.41 -6.03
CA PHE A 312 15.06 6.65 -5.05
C PHE A 312 14.00 7.47 -4.28
N GLY A 313 13.87 8.77 -4.52
CA GLY A 313 12.90 9.64 -3.84
C GLY A 313 13.40 10.30 -2.56
N CYS A 314 14.70 10.32 -2.31
CA CYS A 314 15.27 11.03 -1.17
C CYS A 314 15.29 12.55 -1.40
N ALA A 315 14.87 13.32 -0.41
CA ALA A 315 15.12 14.76 -0.32
C ALA A 315 16.37 15.04 0.51
N HIS A 316 16.82 16.29 0.47
CA HIS A 316 17.87 16.79 1.35
C HIS A 316 17.42 16.79 2.82
N ASP A 317 18.25 17.30 3.72
CA ASP A 317 17.82 17.58 5.09
C ASP A 317 16.84 18.77 5.17
N HIS A 318 16.06 18.83 6.26
CA HIS A 318 15.00 19.84 6.48
C HIS A 318 15.48 21.31 6.45
N LEU A 319 16.78 21.60 6.52
CA LEU A 319 17.29 22.97 6.38
C LEU A 319 17.47 23.40 4.91
N ASN A 320 17.56 22.45 4.00
CA ASN A 320 18.01 22.70 2.63
C ASN A 320 16.93 22.46 1.57
N ASP A 321 15.93 21.62 1.87
CA ASP A 321 14.75 21.42 1.01
C ASP A 321 13.45 21.87 1.67
N ALA A 322 12.45 22.22 0.85
CA ALA A 322 11.14 22.65 1.31
C ALA A 322 10.06 21.56 1.22
N SER A 323 10.35 20.44 0.54
CA SER A 323 9.40 19.35 0.34
C SER A 323 10.11 18.02 0.06
N ALA A 324 9.48 16.92 0.40
CA ALA A 324 9.91 15.57 0.04
C ALA A 324 8.69 14.71 -0.40
N PRO A 325 8.89 13.58 -1.10
CA PRO A 325 7.81 12.71 -1.54
C PRO A 325 6.99 12.09 -0.39
N PHE A 326 7.65 11.80 0.74
CA PHE A 326 7.03 11.26 1.95
C PHE A 326 7.48 12.07 3.18
N SER A 327 6.74 11.99 4.30
CA SER A 327 7.07 12.78 5.49
C SER A 327 8.45 12.46 6.07
N TYR A 328 8.95 11.26 5.82
CA TYR A 328 10.20 10.72 6.35
C TYR A 328 11.35 10.69 5.33
N SER A 329 11.16 11.03 4.06
CA SER A 329 12.18 10.86 3.02
C SER A 329 13.25 11.98 3.01
N TRP A 330 13.79 12.33 4.19
CA TRP A 330 14.74 13.42 4.41
C TRP A 330 16.13 12.99 4.90
N GLY A 331 17.16 13.71 4.44
CA GLY A 331 18.49 13.64 5.01
C GLY A 331 18.51 14.05 6.50
N HIS A 332 19.48 13.54 7.25
CA HIS A 332 19.64 13.84 8.67
C HIS A 332 21.04 14.40 9.00
N PHE A 333 21.10 15.24 10.02
CA PHE A 333 22.35 15.70 10.64
C PHE A 333 22.16 15.96 12.14
N TYR A 334 23.25 15.89 12.90
CA TYR A 334 23.28 16.18 14.33
C TYR A 334 24.66 16.68 14.77
N THR A 335 24.75 17.24 15.99
CA THR A 335 26.00 17.78 16.53
C THR A 335 26.41 17.08 17.82
N VAL A 336 27.67 16.67 17.92
CA VAL A 336 28.29 16.08 19.12
C VAL A 336 29.54 16.86 19.49
N GLY A 337 29.48 17.61 20.58
CA GLY A 337 30.59 18.48 20.98
C GLY A 337 30.82 19.58 19.94
N PRO A 338 32.05 19.74 19.39
CA PRO A 338 32.33 20.73 18.36
C PRO A 338 32.02 20.26 16.93
N ASP A 339 31.74 18.96 16.74
CA ASP A 339 31.63 18.35 15.42
C ASP A 339 30.16 18.14 15.04
N THR A 340 29.81 18.49 13.81
CA THR A 340 28.51 18.20 13.20
C THR A 340 28.67 17.06 12.20
N TYR A 341 27.77 16.09 12.23
CA TYR A 341 27.74 14.90 11.37
C TYR A 341 26.49 14.93 10.52
N GLY A 342 26.62 14.54 9.25
CA GLY A 342 25.51 14.45 8.31
C GLY A 342 25.44 13.08 7.66
N THR A 343 24.25 12.68 7.23
CA THR A 343 24.02 11.55 6.30
C THR A 343 24.24 12.01 4.86
N ILE A 344 24.26 11.09 3.89
CA ILE A 344 24.55 11.38 2.47
C ILE A 344 23.69 12.51 1.90
N MET A 345 22.42 12.59 2.29
CA MET A 345 21.50 13.62 1.80
C MET A 345 21.52 14.92 2.64
N SER A 346 22.48 15.07 3.55
CA SER A 346 22.65 16.31 4.33
C SER A 346 23.74 17.19 3.71
N TYR A 347 23.46 18.48 3.54
CA TYR A 347 24.49 19.48 3.20
C TYR A 347 25.26 20.00 4.41
N VAL A 348 24.92 19.51 5.61
CA VAL A 348 25.49 19.95 6.88
C VAL A 348 26.34 18.85 7.50
N GLY A 349 27.54 19.24 7.94
CA GLY A 349 28.43 18.40 8.75
C GLY A 349 29.38 17.50 7.97
N ILE A 350 30.07 16.63 8.70
CA ILE A 350 30.96 15.60 8.18
C ILE A 350 30.09 14.46 7.67
N VAL A 351 29.86 14.43 6.36
CA VAL A 351 29.00 13.44 5.71
C VAL A 351 29.55 12.02 5.91
N GLN A 352 28.72 11.16 6.47
CA GLN A 352 28.97 9.73 6.64
C GLN A 352 28.41 8.97 5.43
N PRO A 353 29.01 7.84 5.01
CA PRO A 353 28.56 7.03 3.88
C PRO A 353 27.34 6.17 4.27
N VAL A 354 26.26 6.84 4.68
CA VAL A 354 24.97 6.28 5.10
C VAL A 354 23.85 7.22 4.66
N TYR A 355 22.77 6.67 4.13
CA TYR A 355 21.45 7.30 4.11
C TYR A 355 20.85 7.30 5.52
N SER A 356 19.97 8.27 5.80
CA SER A 356 19.35 8.40 7.12
C SER A 356 18.56 7.15 7.50
N ASN A 357 18.84 6.67 8.71
CA ASN A 357 18.22 5.48 9.31
C ASN A 357 18.27 5.61 10.84
N PRO A 358 17.12 5.69 11.53
CA PRO A 358 17.04 5.87 12.98
C PRO A 358 17.57 4.67 13.79
N ASP A 359 17.61 3.47 13.21
CA ASP A 359 18.09 2.25 13.88
C ASP A 359 19.63 2.19 13.97
N LEU A 360 20.31 3.08 13.25
CA LEU A 360 21.76 3.16 13.22
C LEU A 360 22.29 4.26 14.15
N LEU A 361 23.38 3.95 14.85
CA LEU A 361 24.06 4.88 15.74
C LEU A 361 25.38 5.37 15.12
N GLY A 362 25.52 6.69 15.01
CA GLY A 362 26.76 7.34 14.61
C GLY A 362 27.63 7.76 15.80
N PRO A 363 28.67 8.58 15.55
CA PRO A 363 29.51 9.15 16.59
C PRO A 363 28.72 9.75 17.76
N GLY A 364 29.18 9.47 19.00
CA GLY A 364 28.49 9.91 20.21
C GLY A 364 27.22 9.11 20.53
N ALA A 365 27.00 7.97 19.87
CA ALA A 365 25.80 7.14 20.01
C ALA A 365 24.51 7.92 19.73
N GLN A 366 24.56 8.86 18.79
CA GLN A 366 23.38 9.56 18.29
C GLN A 366 22.77 8.78 17.13
N PRO A 367 21.44 8.69 17.02
CA PRO A 367 20.76 8.12 15.87
C PRO A 367 21.17 8.81 14.56
N LEU A 368 21.24 8.06 13.47
CA LEU A 368 21.54 8.55 12.12
C LEU A 368 20.26 8.86 11.31
N GLY A 369 19.14 9.06 11.99
CA GLY A 369 17.86 9.39 11.39
C GLY A 369 16.83 9.69 12.47
N ILE A 370 15.65 10.10 12.04
CA ILE A 370 14.47 10.30 12.89
C ILE A 370 13.35 9.45 12.31
N PRO A 371 12.68 8.60 13.10
CA PRO A 371 11.63 7.73 12.58
C PRO A 371 10.41 8.49 12.03
N PRO A 372 9.55 7.84 11.22
CA PRO A 372 8.34 8.44 10.67
C PRO A 372 7.42 8.97 11.78
N GLY A 373 6.53 9.91 11.45
CA GLY A 373 5.57 10.51 12.39
C GLY A 373 6.16 11.30 13.57
N GLN A 374 7.48 11.42 13.70
CA GLN A 374 8.13 12.39 14.59
C GLN A 374 8.39 13.73 13.88
N PRO A 375 8.49 14.85 14.60
CA PRO A 375 8.90 16.12 14.01
C PRO A 375 10.25 16.00 13.31
N GLU A 376 10.34 16.53 12.09
CA GLU A 376 11.55 16.46 11.26
C GLU A 376 12.01 15.02 10.96
N ALA A 377 11.05 14.07 10.82
CA ALA A 377 11.32 12.70 10.40
C ALA A 377 12.31 12.64 9.21
N ALA A 378 13.24 11.68 9.29
CA ALA A 378 14.39 11.54 8.40
C ALA A 378 14.86 10.07 8.35
N TYR A 379 14.32 9.32 7.41
CA TYR A 379 14.50 7.88 7.22
C TYR A 379 14.56 7.49 5.73
N ASN A 380 15.60 7.96 5.03
CA ASN A 380 15.79 7.67 3.60
C ASN A 380 15.96 6.19 3.31
N ALA A 381 16.50 5.40 4.24
CA ALA A 381 16.65 3.97 4.01
C ALA A 381 15.29 3.26 3.84
N LEU A 382 14.24 3.69 4.56
CA LEU A 382 12.89 3.19 4.35
C LEU A 382 12.36 3.56 2.96
N MET A 383 12.55 4.81 2.54
CA MET A 383 12.16 5.27 1.21
C MET A 383 12.83 4.45 0.09
N ILE A 384 14.15 4.21 0.21
CA ILE A 384 14.90 3.43 -0.78
C ILE A 384 14.37 1.99 -0.85
N ARG A 385 14.07 1.35 0.28
CA ARG A 385 13.49 -0.01 0.28
C ARG A 385 12.15 -0.05 -0.44
N GLN A 386 11.30 0.97 -0.25
CA GLN A 386 9.98 1.05 -0.88
C GLN A 386 10.04 1.40 -2.37
N SER A 387 11.09 2.08 -2.84
CA SER A 387 11.22 2.50 -4.25
C SER A 387 12.17 1.64 -5.08
N ARG A 388 12.92 0.71 -4.47
CA ARG A 388 13.91 -0.09 -5.22
C ARG A 388 13.30 -0.88 -6.37
N SER A 389 12.13 -1.49 -6.15
CA SER A 389 11.43 -2.29 -7.15
C SER A 389 10.89 -1.42 -8.29
N VAL A 390 10.57 -0.16 -8.00
CA VAL A 390 10.18 0.85 -9.01
C VAL A 390 11.33 1.07 -9.99
N LEU A 391 12.53 1.36 -9.47
CA LEU A 391 13.70 1.70 -10.28
C LEU A 391 14.24 0.48 -11.02
N ALA A 392 14.36 -0.67 -10.34
CA ALA A 392 14.85 -1.92 -10.93
C ALA A 392 13.98 -2.39 -12.11
N ASN A 393 12.69 -2.01 -12.14
CA ASN A 393 11.77 -2.37 -13.22
C ASN A 393 11.67 -1.31 -14.32
N TYR A 394 12.66 -0.43 -14.45
CA TYR A 394 12.71 0.51 -15.56
C TYR A 394 13.33 -0.10 -16.81
N ARG A 395 14.31 -1.00 -16.70
CA ARG A 395 14.80 -1.76 -17.86
C ARG A 395 15.14 -3.20 -17.50
N ARG A 396 14.23 -4.10 -17.88
CA ARG A 396 14.39 -5.54 -17.65
C ARG A 396 15.79 -6.05 -18.02
N SER A 397 16.53 -6.47 -17.01
CA SER A 397 17.84 -7.08 -17.10
C SER A 397 17.75 -8.52 -17.64
N THR A 398 18.91 -9.20 -17.71
CA THR A 398 18.96 -10.63 -18.03
C THR A 398 19.09 -11.52 -16.79
N ARG A 399 19.01 -10.92 -15.60
CA ARG A 399 19.07 -11.66 -14.33
C ARG A 399 17.74 -12.36 -14.10
N THR A 400 17.82 -13.54 -13.51
CA THR A 400 16.65 -14.32 -13.12
C THR A 400 16.11 -13.75 -11.82
N SER A 401 14.87 -13.26 -11.82
CA SER A 401 14.11 -13.04 -10.59
C SER A 401 13.76 -14.40 -10.01
N ASP A 402 14.14 -14.65 -8.77
CA ASP A 402 13.94 -15.92 -8.07
C ASP A 402 13.73 -15.61 -6.59
N CYS A 403 12.56 -15.07 -6.29
CA CYS A 403 12.28 -14.51 -4.96
C CYS A 403 12.13 -15.61 -3.90
N ASN A 404 11.68 -16.81 -4.30
CA ASN A 404 11.56 -17.98 -3.43
C ASN A 404 12.88 -18.80 -3.32
N ASN A 405 13.95 -18.37 -4.01
CA ASN A 405 15.29 -18.96 -4.03
C ASN A 405 15.33 -20.45 -4.43
N ASN A 406 14.46 -20.88 -5.34
CA ASN A 406 14.38 -22.26 -5.83
C ASN A 406 15.25 -22.52 -7.08
N ALA A 407 15.96 -21.49 -7.57
CA ALA A 407 16.76 -21.43 -8.79
C ALA A 407 15.97 -21.53 -10.10
N VAL A 408 14.68 -21.20 -10.06
CA VAL A 408 13.76 -21.06 -11.19
C VAL A 408 13.35 -19.60 -11.28
N ASP A 409 13.18 -19.12 -12.51
CA ASP A 409 12.71 -17.76 -12.74
C ASP A 409 11.25 -17.65 -12.30
N ASP A 410 10.88 -16.60 -11.56
CA ASP A 410 9.53 -16.38 -11.06
C ASP A 410 8.47 -16.47 -12.18
N ALA A 411 8.78 -15.99 -13.40
CA ALA A 411 7.87 -16.11 -14.53
C ALA A 411 7.65 -17.57 -14.99
N VAL A 412 8.64 -18.44 -14.77
CA VAL A 412 8.53 -19.89 -15.00
C VAL A 412 7.71 -20.55 -13.90
N ASP A 413 7.87 -20.11 -12.65
CA ASP A 413 7.06 -20.62 -11.54
C ASP A 413 5.57 -20.30 -11.74
N ILE A 414 5.24 -19.05 -12.07
CA ILE A 414 3.87 -18.61 -12.39
C ILE A 414 3.30 -19.41 -13.57
N SER A 415 4.02 -19.46 -14.70
CA SER A 415 3.51 -20.13 -15.91
C SER A 415 3.38 -21.66 -15.76
N SER A 416 4.11 -22.27 -14.83
CA SER A 416 4.00 -23.69 -14.50
C SER A 416 2.94 -23.99 -13.43
N GLY A 417 2.40 -22.96 -12.77
CA GLY A 417 1.49 -23.07 -11.63
C GLY A 417 2.19 -23.49 -10.32
N ALA A 418 3.52 -23.34 -10.24
CA ALA A 418 4.30 -23.58 -9.03
C ALA A 418 4.11 -22.45 -8.00
N SER A 419 3.87 -21.24 -8.49
CA SER A 419 3.55 -20.04 -7.70
C SER A 419 2.23 -19.43 -8.15
N LEU A 420 1.55 -18.75 -7.23
CA LEU A 420 0.34 -17.99 -7.52
C LEU A 420 0.72 -16.55 -7.91
N ASP A 421 -0.08 -15.96 -8.78
CA ASP A 421 0.00 -14.57 -9.22
C ASP A 421 -1.44 -14.12 -9.41
N ALA A 422 -2.10 -13.84 -8.27
CA ALA A 422 -3.54 -13.59 -8.25
C ALA A 422 -3.87 -12.24 -8.90
N ASP A 423 -2.94 -11.28 -8.85
CA ASP A 423 -3.13 -9.93 -9.38
C ASP A 423 -2.62 -9.72 -10.81
N ALA A 424 -1.97 -10.75 -11.38
CA ALA A 424 -1.39 -10.78 -12.72
C ALA A 424 -0.35 -9.68 -12.93
N ASP A 425 0.36 -9.27 -11.87
CA ASP A 425 1.44 -8.30 -11.94
C ASP A 425 2.82 -8.94 -12.23
N CYS A 426 2.83 -10.28 -12.26
CA CYS A 426 3.94 -11.16 -12.61
C CYS A 426 5.06 -11.19 -11.57
N ILE A 427 4.73 -10.81 -10.34
CA ILE A 427 5.46 -11.13 -9.12
C ILE A 427 4.69 -12.26 -8.41
N PRO A 428 5.34 -13.35 -7.97
CA PRO A 428 4.67 -14.36 -7.17
C PRO A 428 4.08 -13.78 -5.89
N ASP A 429 2.83 -14.13 -5.55
CA ASP A 429 2.13 -13.60 -4.36
C ASP A 429 2.94 -13.85 -3.06
N GLU A 430 3.69 -14.97 -2.99
CA GLU A 430 4.55 -15.28 -1.83
C GLU A 430 5.76 -14.35 -1.67
N CYS A 431 6.06 -13.55 -2.70
CA CYS A 431 7.19 -12.63 -2.76
C CYS A 431 6.79 -11.18 -2.55
N GLU A 432 5.49 -10.90 -2.49
CA GLU A 432 4.97 -9.61 -2.11
C GLU A 432 4.76 -9.50 -0.59
N GLN A 433 4.96 -8.29 -0.10
CA GLN A 433 4.93 -7.97 1.32
C GLN A 433 3.51 -7.76 1.83
N ILE A 434 3.33 -8.17 3.09
CA ILE A 434 2.22 -7.71 3.93
C ILE A 434 2.75 -6.57 4.78
N VAL A 435 2.12 -5.41 4.72
CA VAL A 435 2.47 -4.24 5.54
C VAL A 435 1.49 -4.11 6.71
N TYR A 436 2.01 -4.05 7.92
CA TYR A 436 1.22 -3.94 9.15
C TYR A 436 1.06 -2.48 9.57
N VAL A 437 -0.17 -2.08 9.89
CA VAL A 437 -0.54 -0.72 10.25
C VAL A 437 -1.35 -0.72 11.55
N ASP A 438 -0.97 0.11 12.51
CA ASP A 438 -1.65 0.24 13.80
C ASP A 438 -1.61 1.71 14.19
N ALA A 439 -2.77 2.36 14.25
CA ALA A 439 -2.88 3.80 14.55
C ALA A 439 -2.31 4.18 15.92
N GLN A 440 -2.16 3.21 16.83
CA GLN A 440 -1.61 3.37 18.17
C GLN A 440 -0.15 2.92 18.27
N ALA A 441 0.41 2.33 17.20
CA ALA A 441 1.82 1.94 17.19
C ALA A 441 2.74 3.15 17.36
N SER A 442 3.95 2.85 17.85
CA SER A 442 5.01 3.85 17.84
C SER A 442 5.22 4.31 16.40
N PRO A 443 5.33 5.62 16.12
CA PRO A 443 5.56 6.13 14.77
C PRO A 443 6.79 5.53 14.05
N GLU A 444 7.65 4.86 14.81
CA GLU A 444 8.96 4.36 14.42
C GLU A 444 8.97 3.05 13.62
N GLY A 445 7.85 2.32 13.55
CA GLY A 445 7.79 1.03 12.85
C GLY A 445 8.09 1.13 11.35
N ASP A 446 8.60 0.07 10.73
CA ASP A 446 8.85 -0.03 9.28
C ASP A 446 7.71 -0.70 8.49
N GLY A 447 6.76 -1.31 9.18
CA GLY A 447 5.61 -2.02 8.65
C GLY A 447 5.81 -3.52 8.46
N SER A 448 6.96 -4.09 8.84
CA SER A 448 7.31 -5.50 8.58
C SER A 448 6.61 -6.53 9.49
N SER A 449 6.03 -6.08 10.61
CA SER A 449 5.34 -6.90 11.61
C SER A 449 4.46 -6.03 12.50
N TRP A 450 3.56 -6.62 13.28
CA TRP A 450 2.81 -5.86 14.29
C TRP A 450 3.70 -5.07 15.27
N SER A 451 4.88 -5.60 15.65
CA SER A 451 5.83 -4.90 16.54
C SER A 451 6.54 -3.73 15.88
N GLN A 452 6.51 -3.70 14.55
CA GLN A 452 7.07 -2.66 13.73
C GLN A 452 5.96 -2.01 12.90
N ALA A 453 4.70 -2.02 13.35
CA ALA A 453 3.60 -1.51 12.55
C ALA A 453 3.74 -0.01 12.30
N ARG A 454 3.29 0.45 11.13
CA ARG A 454 3.21 1.87 10.78
C ARG A 454 1.98 2.51 11.39
N ALA A 455 2.10 3.75 11.85
CA ALA A 455 0.94 4.49 12.38
C ALA A 455 0.06 5.11 11.28
N ASP A 456 0.66 5.52 10.15
CA ASP A 456 -0.03 6.26 9.08
C ASP A 456 -0.37 5.34 7.90
N LEU A 457 -1.66 5.00 7.78
CA LEU A 457 -2.19 4.20 6.68
C LEU A 457 -2.12 4.92 5.32
N ALA A 458 -2.28 6.24 5.30
CA ALA A 458 -2.30 7.01 4.06
C ALA A 458 -0.92 7.00 3.38
N GLU A 459 0.15 7.12 4.16
CA GLU A 459 1.52 6.96 3.65
C GLU A 459 1.78 5.54 3.14
N VAL A 460 1.31 4.51 3.84
CA VAL A 460 1.46 3.11 3.42
C VAL A 460 0.74 2.86 2.10
N ILE A 461 -0.50 3.32 1.95
CA ILE A 461 -1.25 3.18 0.69
C ILE A 461 -0.61 4.01 -0.43
N THR A 462 -0.06 5.19 -0.12
CA THR A 462 0.69 5.99 -1.12
C THR A 462 1.92 5.25 -1.63
N ALA A 463 2.67 4.58 -0.74
CA ALA A 463 3.82 3.77 -1.12
C ALA A 463 3.42 2.50 -1.90
N ALA A 464 2.36 1.80 -1.47
CA ALA A 464 1.83 0.62 -2.15
C ALA A 464 1.29 0.91 -3.57
N ASN A 465 1.00 2.17 -3.87
CA ASN A 465 0.58 2.64 -5.19
C ASN A 465 1.74 3.05 -6.12
N LEU A 466 3.01 2.96 -5.66
CA LEU A 466 4.15 3.13 -6.55
C LEU A 466 4.17 2.00 -7.59
N ARG A 467 4.67 2.28 -8.80
CA ARG A 467 4.74 1.29 -9.88
C ARG A 467 5.71 0.17 -9.47
N CYS A 468 5.28 -1.08 -9.58
CA CYS A 468 6.01 -2.27 -9.14
C CYS A 468 6.31 -2.30 -7.63
N ALA A 469 5.55 -1.56 -6.80
CA ALA A 469 5.61 -1.76 -5.35
C ALA A 469 5.25 -3.21 -5.01
N ASP A 470 6.07 -3.85 -4.17
CA ASP A 470 5.94 -5.26 -3.76
C ASP A 470 5.01 -5.40 -2.54
N VAL A 471 3.84 -4.76 -2.58
CA VAL A 471 2.86 -4.77 -1.47
C VAL A 471 1.52 -5.31 -1.95
N ARG A 472 1.24 -6.57 -1.62
CA ARG A 472 -0.04 -7.23 -1.93
C ARG A 472 -1.13 -6.95 -0.91
N ALA A 473 -0.75 -6.75 0.34
CA ALA A 473 -1.72 -6.58 1.40
C ALA A 473 -1.27 -5.59 2.47
N VAL A 474 -2.26 -4.89 3.03
CA VAL A 474 -2.08 -4.04 4.21
C VAL A 474 -3.04 -4.51 5.29
N TRP A 475 -2.51 -4.80 6.47
CA TRP A 475 -3.26 -5.26 7.63
C TRP A 475 -3.36 -4.12 8.63
N ALA A 476 -4.57 -3.59 8.82
CA ALA A 476 -4.84 -2.48 9.70
C ALA A 476 -5.47 -2.95 11.02
N ALA A 477 -4.84 -2.57 12.14
CA ALA A 477 -5.39 -2.76 13.47
C ALA A 477 -6.62 -1.86 13.73
N GLU A 478 -7.23 -2.02 14.89
CA GLU A 478 -8.23 -1.09 15.39
C GLU A 478 -7.68 0.33 15.40
N GLY A 479 -8.48 1.28 14.93
CA GLY A 479 -8.00 2.65 14.84
C GLY A 479 -8.81 3.52 13.91
N LEU A 480 -8.57 4.82 14.04
CA LEU A 480 -9.08 5.84 13.13
C LEU A 480 -7.95 6.25 12.19
N TYR A 481 -8.19 6.09 10.89
CA TYR A 481 -7.25 6.41 9.83
C TYR A 481 -7.85 7.48 8.92
N THR A 482 -7.12 8.58 8.73
CA THR A 482 -7.50 9.67 7.83
C THR A 482 -6.61 9.65 6.58
N PRO A 483 -7.15 9.99 5.40
CA PRO A 483 -6.37 10.02 4.17
C PRO A 483 -5.40 11.22 4.09
N ASP A 484 -5.63 12.23 4.93
CA ASP A 484 -4.77 13.40 5.08
C ASP A 484 -3.91 13.31 6.34
N SER A 485 -2.64 13.67 6.21
CA SER A 485 -1.64 13.66 7.28
C SER A 485 -1.47 15.06 7.92
N GLY A 486 -2.57 15.82 8.06
CA GLY A 486 -2.61 17.12 8.75
C GLY A 486 -2.50 18.36 7.86
N THR A 487 -2.76 18.26 6.56
CA THR A 487 -2.82 19.41 5.64
C THR A 487 -4.24 19.97 5.46
N ALA A 488 -5.26 19.23 5.91
CA ALA A 488 -6.68 19.53 5.70
C ALA A 488 -7.04 19.70 4.22
N ASP A 489 -6.47 18.85 3.36
CA ASP A 489 -6.74 18.83 1.92
C ASP A 489 -7.89 17.85 1.60
N PRO A 490 -9.09 18.36 1.23
CA PRO A 490 -10.27 17.51 0.99
C PRO A 490 -10.15 16.61 -0.25
N TRP A 491 -9.10 16.77 -1.07
CA TRP A 491 -8.83 15.89 -2.20
C TRP A 491 -8.10 14.60 -1.80
N ARG A 492 -7.63 14.51 -0.56
CA ARG A 492 -6.95 13.33 -0.02
C ARG A 492 -7.94 12.20 0.19
N ARG A 493 -7.52 11.00 -0.23
CA ARG A 493 -8.29 9.76 -0.19
C ARG A 493 -7.37 8.55 -0.15
N PHE A 494 -7.91 7.41 0.27
CA PHE A 494 -7.24 6.12 0.18
C PHE A 494 -7.49 5.51 -1.20
N SER A 495 -6.45 5.41 -2.01
CA SER A 495 -6.55 4.90 -3.38
C SER A 495 -6.27 3.42 -3.49
N MET A 496 -7.25 2.69 -4.00
CA MET A 496 -7.15 1.27 -4.31
C MET A 496 -6.48 1.05 -5.66
N ARG A 497 -5.73 -0.06 -5.78
CA ARG A 497 -5.20 -0.59 -7.04
C ARG A 497 -5.55 -2.06 -7.19
N SER A 498 -5.55 -2.58 -8.42
CA SER A 498 -5.49 -4.03 -8.65
C SER A 498 -4.28 -4.61 -7.92
N GLY A 499 -4.48 -5.75 -7.26
CA GLY A 499 -3.47 -6.46 -6.48
C GLY A 499 -3.26 -5.99 -5.06
N LEU A 500 -3.98 -4.94 -4.63
CA LEU A 500 -3.90 -4.47 -3.26
C LEU A 500 -5.13 -4.92 -2.47
N ALA A 501 -4.89 -5.74 -1.46
CA ALA A 501 -5.87 -6.12 -0.46
C ALA A 501 -5.69 -5.32 0.84
N LEU A 502 -6.73 -4.60 1.26
CA LEU A 502 -6.78 -3.95 2.56
C LEU A 502 -7.65 -4.79 3.49
N TYR A 503 -7.08 -5.24 4.61
CA TYR A 503 -7.78 -5.97 5.66
C TYR A 503 -7.79 -5.18 6.96
N GLY A 504 -8.97 -4.83 7.45
CA GLY A 504 -9.23 -4.19 8.74
C GLY A 504 -9.86 -5.16 9.73
N GLY A 505 -9.94 -4.80 11.00
CA GLY A 505 -10.53 -5.68 12.02
C GLY A 505 -9.52 -6.46 12.86
N PHE A 506 -8.23 -6.12 12.76
CA PHE A 506 -7.20 -6.70 13.60
C PHE A 506 -7.13 -5.99 14.95
N GLN A 507 -6.80 -6.74 15.99
CA GLN A 507 -6.45 -6.21 17.30
C GLN A 507 -5.11 -5.47 17.28
N GLY A 508 -4.13 -5.97 16.53
CA GLY A 508 -2.78 -5.38 16.48
C GLY A 508 -1.99 -5.51 17.78
N GLN A 509 -0.76 -4.98 17.81
CA GLN A 509 0.12 -5.12 18.98
C GLN A 509 -0.12 -4.09 20.09
N SER A 510 -0.96 -3.09 19.82
CA SER A 510 -1.47 -2.18 20.85
C SER A 510 -2.24 -2.91 21.97
N HIS A 511 -2.68 -4.16 21.75
CA HIS A 511 -3.31 -4.99 22.78
C HIS A 511 -2.47 -6.22 23.19
N PRO A 512 -2.43 -6.60 24.50
CA PRO A 512 -1.64 -7.73 25.01
C PRO A 512 -1.90 -9.13 24.41
N ALA A 513 -2.95 -9.30 23.62
CA ALA A 513 -3.36 -10.57 23.02
C ALA A 513 -3.29 -10.57 21.47
N GLY A 514 -2.92 -9.45 20.85
CA GLY A 514 -2.80 -9.38 19.39
C GLY A 514 -1.49 -9.96 18.87
N GLY A 515 -1.26 -9.79 17.56
CA GLY A 515 -0.15 -10.45 16.86
C GLY A 515 -0.63 -11.47 15.84
N GLU A 516 -1.78 -11.19 15.23
CA GLU A 516 -2.44 -12.04 14.26
C GLU A 516 -1.52 -12.33 13.08
N THR A 517 -1.54 -13.57 12.62
CA THR A 517 -0.71 -14.06 11.51
C THR A 517 -1.55 -14.51 10.32
N ASP A 518 -2.88 -14.40 10.42
CA ASP A 518 -3.83 -14.87 9.43
C ASP A 518 -5.06 -13.93 9.39
N PRO A 519 -5.58 -13.55 8.21
CA PRO A 519 -6.79 -12.73 8.08
C PRO A 519 -8.04 -13.31 8.77
N ASP A 520 -8.13 -14.62 8.97
CA ASP A 520 -9.29 -15.26 9.62
C ASP A 520 -9.29 -15.10 11.15
N GLN A 521 -8.20 -14.57 11.72
CA GLN A 521 -8.11 -14.25 13.16
C GLN A 521 -8.75 -12.89 13.49
N ARG A 522 -9.09 -12.08 12.47
CA ARG A 522 -9.70 -10.76 12.62
C ARG A 522 -11.07 -10.85 13.27
N GLN A 523 -11.45 -9.78 13.96
CA GLN A 523 -12.79 -9.59 14.50
C GLN A 523 -13.25 -8.15 14.24
N PRO A 524 -13.69 -7.82 13.00
CA PRO A 524 -14.02 -6.45 12.61
C PRO A 524 -15.07 -5.75 13.49
N ALA A 525 -16.01 -6.51 14.05
CA ALA A 525 -17.02 -5.99 14.98
C ALA A 525 -16.46 -5.63 16.37
N VAL A 526 -15.34 -6.23 16.78
CA VAL A 526 -14.70 -6.01 18.09
C VAL A 526 -13.56 -5.00 18.00
N PHE A 527 -12.78 -5.06 16.91
CA PHE A 527 -11.57 -4.26 16.69
C PHE A 527 -11.71 -3.39 15.43
N PRO A 528 -12.59 -2.38 15.40
CA PRO A 528 -12.93 -1.67 14.18
C PRO A 528 -11.76 -0.85 13.62
N SER A 529 -11.43 -1.08 12.35
CA SER A 529 -10.54 -0.23 11.56
C SER A 529 -11.39 0.77 10.77
N ILE A 530 -11.23 2.05 11.04
CA ILE A 530 -12.11 3.12 10.54
C ILE A 530 -11.35 4.01 9.56
N LEU A 531 -11.78 4.06 8.31
CA LEU A 531 -11.37 5.04 7.31
C LEU A 531 -12.30 6.25 7.41
N SER A 532 -11.76 7.39 7.80
CA SER A 532 -12.55 8.59 8.11
C SER A 532 -12.23 9.75 7.18
N GLY A 533 -13.28 10.38 6.67
CA GLY A 533 -13.20 11.64 5.93
C GLY A 533 -13.08 12.87 6.82
N ASP A 534 -13.32 12.77 8.14
CA ASP A 534 -13.13 13.86 9.12
C ASP A 534 -11.64 14.22 9.25
N ILE A 535 -11.20 15.19 8.43
CA ILE A 535 -9.83 15.69 8.37
C ILE A 535 -9.79 17.15 8.80
N GLY A 536 -8.61 17.61 9.26
CA GLY A 536 -8.47 18.99 9.71
C GLY A 536 -9.10 19.23 11.09
N LEU A 537 -10.20 19.98 11.15
CA LEU A 537 -10.90 20.30 12.41
C LEU A 537 -11.93 19.22 12.76
N PRO A 538 -11.79 18.53 13.90
CA PRO A 538 -12.68 17.41 14.24
C PRO A 538 -14.16 17.81 14.23
N GLY A 539 -14.96 17.10 13.43
CA GLY A 539 -16.40 17.26 13.30
C GLY A 539 -16.83 18.43 12.40
N GLU A 540 -15.91 19.11 11.72
CA GLU A 540 -16.24 20.16 10.75
C GLU A 540 -16.36 19.56 9.35
N SER A 541 -17.57 19.44 8.80
CA SER A 541 -17.75 18.76 7.51
C SER A 541 -17.20 19.54 6.29
N ALA A 542 -16.72 20.76 6.48
CA ALA A 542 -16.29 21.66 5.40
C ALA A 542 -14.86 21.39 4.92
N ASP A 543 -14.01 20.80 5.75
CA ASP A 543 -12.67 20.33 5.42
C ASP A 543 -12.60 18.81 5.20
N ASN A 544 -13.67 18.06 5.48
CA ASN A 544 -13.72 16.63 5.22
C ASN A 544 -13.31 16.25 3.79
N SER A 545 -12.70 15.07 3.67
CA SER A 545 -12.42 14.45 2.37
C SER A 545 -13.69 14.31 1.54
N PHE A 546 -13.58 14.68 0.26
CA PHE A 546 -14.69 14.58 -0.68
C PHE A 546 -15.10 13.13 -0.93
N SER A 547 -14.12 12.24 -1.06
CA SER A 547 -14.31 10.80 -1.07
C SER A 547 -13.27 10.19 -0.15
N VAL A 548 -13.67 9.32 0.77
CA VAL A 548 -12.72 8.66 1.68
C VAL A 548 -11.84 7.65 0.93
N VAL A 549 -12.46 6.89 0.01
CA VAL A 549 -11.81 5.86 -0.80
C VAL A 549 -12.08 6.10 -2.28
N ASP A 550 -11.12 5.79 -3.14
CA ASP A 550 -11.36 5.67 -4.58
C ASP A 550 -10.82 4.37 -5.19
N ALA A 551 -11.51 3.92 -6.24
CA ALA A 551 -11.12 2.78 -7.06
C ALA A 551 -11.29 3.13 -8.54
N TYR A 552 -10.17 3.46 -9.20
CA TYR A 552 -10.12 3.81 -10.61
C TYR A 552 -9.36 2.75 -11.39
N ASP A 553 -9.94 2.26 -12.49
CA ASP A 553 -9.29 1.33 -13.42
C ASP A 553 -8.74 0.07 -12.70
N THR A 554 -9.48 -0.46 -11.72
CA THR A 554 -9.09 -1.66 -10.95
C THR A 554 -9.90 -2.90 -11.37
N ASN A 555 -9.30 -4.08 -11.25
CA ASN A 555 -10.02 -5.35 -11.40
C ASN A 555 -10.46 -5.88 -10.01
N ASP A 556 -10.89 -7.13 -9.98
CA ASP A 556 -11.46 -7.84 -8.83
C ASP A 556 -10.41 -8.31 -7.81
N THR A 557 -9.13 -8.02 -8.06
CA THR A 557 -8.01 -8.27 -7.14
C THR A 557 -7.78 -7.08 -6.20
N ALA A 558 -8.43 -5.93 -6.47
CA ALA A 558 -8.56 -4.87 -5.47
C ALA A 558 -9.58 -5.32 -4.41
N ILE A 559 -9.12 -5.51 -3.17
CA ILE A 559 -9.95 -6.04 -2.07
C ILE A 559 -9.98 -5.01 -0.93
N LEU A 560 -11.18 -4.70 -0.45
CA LEU A 560 -11.39 -3.93 0.77
C LEU A 560 -12.26 -4.73 1.73
N ASP A 561 -11.69 -5.09 2.88
CA ASP A 561 -12.29 -6.07 3.78
C ASP A 561 -12.24 -5.64 5.25
N GLY A 562 -13.37 -5.60 5.94
CA GLY A 562 -13.42 -5.40 7.40
C GLY A 562 -13.19 -3.97 7.87
N PHE A 563 -13.45 -2.97 7.03
CA PHE A 563 -13.32 -1.55 7.37
C PHE A 563 -14.67 -0.86 7.58
N THR A 564 -14.68 0.17 8.42
CA THR A 564 -15.75 1.19 8.41
C THR A 564 -15.30 2.41 7.60
N ILE A 565 -16.06 2.81 6.59
CA ILE A 565 -15.88 4.06 5.83
C ILE A 565 -16.93 5.08 6.28
N ARG A 566 -16.48 6.22 6.81
CA ARG A 566 -17.39 7.23 7.36
C ARG A 566 -16.90 8.66 7.20
N ASP A 567 -17.82 9.59 7.46
CA ASP A 567 -17.58 11.03 7.52
C ASP A 567 -17.07 11.63 6.18
N GLY A 568 -17.25 10.93 5.06
CA GLY A 568 -16.99 11.50 3.74
C GLY A 568 -18.03 12.57 3.38
N HIS A 569 -17.58 13.70 2.86
CA HIS A 569 -18.46 14.84 2.53
C HIS A 569 -18.17 15.37 1.13
N SER A 570 -18.71 14.69 0.13
CA SER A 570 -18.46 15.02 -1.28
C SER A 570 -18.98 16.41 -1.65
N PHE A 571 -18.34 17.02 -2.66
CA PHE A 571 -18.89 18.19 -3.34
C PHE A 571 -19.77 17.82 -4.54
N ALA A 572 -19.79 16.54 -4.93
CA ALA A 572 -20.57 15.98 -6.03
C ALA A 572 -21.12 14.60 -5.63
N ASP A 573 -20.48 13.52 -6.07
CA ASP A 573 -20.93 12.14 -5.84
C ASP A 573 -19.98 11.40 -4.88
N ALA A 574 -20.46 10.34 -4.22
CA ALA A 574 -19.69 9.43 -3.35
C ALA A 574 -18.85 10.09 -2.24
N GLY A 575 -19.47 10.31 -1.09
CA GLY A 575 -18.76 10.66 0.15
C GLY A 575 -17.86 9.52 0.63
N GLY A 576 -18.35 8.28 0.62
CA GLY A 576 -17.59 7.11 1.06
C GLY A 576 -16.58 6.62 0.00
N LEU A 577 -17.08 5.96 -1.05
CA LEU A 577 -16.25 5.33 -2.09
C LEU A 577 -16.66 5.74 -3.50
N TYR A 578 -15.73 6.33 -4.25
CA TYR A 578 -15.92 6.65 -5.66
C TYR A 578 -15.27 5.60 -6.57
N GLY A 579 -16.07 4.96 -7.42
CA GLY A 579 -15.62 3.91 -8.35
C GLY A 579 -15.82 4.27 -9.82
N GLN A 580 -14.82 4.00 -10.66
CA GLN A 580 -14.91 4.18 -12.12
C GLN A 580 -14.10 3.11 -12.84
N ASN A 581 -14.72 2.43 -13.82
CA ASN A 581 -14.13 1.30 -14.55
C ASN A 581 -13.46 0.31 -13.58
N THR A 582 -14.18 -0.10 -12.54
CA THR A 582 -13.65 -0.89 -11.43
C THR A 582 -14.44 -2.18 -11.20
N ALA A 583 -13.76 -3.26 -10.83
CA ALA A 583 -14.37 -4.52 -10.37
C ALA A 583 -14.05 -4.84 -8.89
N ILE A 584 -13.75 -3.81 -8.08
CA ILE A 584 -13.36 -3.96 -6.66
C ILE A 584 -14.30 -4.90 -5.87
N ARG A 585 -13.69 -5.74 -5.01
CA ARG A 585 -14.39 -6.62 -4.07
C ARG A 585 -14.44 -5.99 -2.69
N LEU A 586 -15.64 -5.91 -2.13
CA LEU A 586 -15.87 -5.38 -0.78
C LEU A 586 -16.48 -6.46 0.11
N ARG A 587 -15.89 -6.68 1.28
CA ARG A 587 -16.36 -7.69 2.24
C ARG A 587 -16.38 -7.13 3.65
N ASP A 588 -17.45 -7.36 4.41
CA ASP A 588 -17.55 -6.92 5.81
C ASP A 588 -17.27 -5.40 5.98
N VAL A 589 -17.63 -4.58 4.97
CA VAL A 589 -17.41 -3.13 4.99
C VAL A 589 -18.65 -2.40 5.49
N VAL A 590 -18.48 -1.45 6.40
CA VAL A 590 -19.54 -0.58 6.91
C VAL A 590 -19.39 0.82 6.33
N PHE A 591 -20.33 1.27 5.50
CA PHE A 591 -20.45 2.65 5.07
C PHE A 591 -21.43 3.38 5.98
N SER A 592 -20.95 4.35 6.75
CA SER A 592 -21.81 5.07 7.70
C SER A 592 -21.66 6.58 7.65
N ALA A 593 -22.78 7.31 7.75
CA ALA A 593 -22.80 8.77 7.88
C ALA A 593 -22.02 9.52 6.78
N ASN A 594 -22.01 8.99 5.56
CA ASN A 594 -21.42 9.68 4.42
C ASN A 594 -22.45 10.60 3.75
N PHE A 595 -21.97 11.71 3.20
CA PHE A 595 -22.78 12.73 2.56
C PHE A 595 -22.31 13.02 1.13
N ALA A 596 -23.27 13.16 0.21
CA ALA A 596 -23.01 13.64 -1.15
C ALA A 596 -24.18 14.49 -1.67
N PRO A 597 -23.95 15.71 -2.21
CA PRO A 597 -25.03 16.51 -2.78
C PRO A 597 -25.59 15.93 -4.09
N GLY A 598 -24.79 15.18 -4.84
CA GLY A 598 -25.18 14.53 -6.09
C GLY A 598 -25.76 13.13 -5.86
N ALA A 599 -24.92 12.11 -6.00
CA ALA A 599 -25.37 10.72 -5.98
C ALA A 599 -24.52 9.80 -5.08
N GLY A 600 -25.17 8.78 -4.51
CA GLY A 600 -24.54 7.62 -3.90
C GLY A 600 -23.65 8.00 -2.72
N ALA A 601 -24.24 8.53 -1.65
CA ALA A 601 -23.44 9.12 -0.57
C ALA A 601 -22.45 8.13 0.07
N ALA A 602 -22.84 6.86 0.20
CA ALA A 602 -21.93 5.79 0.60
C ALA A 602 -20.98 5.39 -0.53
N ALA A 603 -21.52 5.09 -1.73
CA ALA A 603 -20.71 4.73 -2.88
C ALA A 603 -21.38 5.08 -4.22
N ALA A 604 -20.58 5.42 -5.22
CA ALA A 604 -21.06 5.65 -6.59
C ALA A 604 -20.14 5.00 -7.61
N PHE A 605 -20.72 4.31 -8.61
CA PHE A 605 -19.98 3.59 -9.64
C PHE A 605 -20.42 3.97 -11.06
N TYR A 606 -19.41 4.17 -11.91
CA TYR A 606 -19.56 4.65 -13.28
C TYR A 606 -18.73 3.84 -14.28
N ASP A 607 -19.04 4.03 -15.57
CA ASP A 607 -18.23 3.59 -16.72
C ASP A 607 -17.96 2.08 -16.79
N GLY A 608 -19.01 1.26 -16.68
CA GLY A 608 -18.91 -0.18 -16.87
C GLY A 608 -18.35 -0.93 -15.67
N SER A 609 -18.37 -0.30 -14.48
CA SER A 609 -17.91 -0.94 -13.24
C SER A 609 -18.73 -2.17 -12.88
N THR A 610 -18.11 -3.13 -12.18
CA THR A 610 -18.72 -4.38 -11.70
C THR A 610 -18.33 -4.69 -10.24
N PRO A 611 -18.58 -3.79 -9.26
CA PRO A 611 -18.27 -4.06 -7.86
C PRO A 611 -19.09 -5.22 -7.28
N THR A 612 -18.50 -5.91 -6.30
CA THR A 612 -19.18 -6.95 -5.50
C THR A 612 -19.13 -6.58 -4.02
N PHE A 613 -20.23 -6.84 -3.32
CA PHE A 613 -20.38 -6.55 -1.91
C PHE A 613 -20.86 -7.81 -1.19
N ALA A 614 -20.09 -8.29 -0.23
CA ALA A 614 -20.46 -9.41 0.64
C ALA A 614 -20.50 -8.94 2.09
N ARG A 615 -21.63 -9.13 2.79
CA ARG A 615 -21.78 -8.79 4.22
C ARG A 615 -21.50 -7.32 4.55
N CYS A 616 -21.68 -6.43 3.57
CA CYS A 616 -21.52 -4.99 3.76
C CYS A 616 -22.76 -4.33 4.37
N SER A 617 -22.56 -3.26 5.13
CA SER A 617 -23.64 -2.45 5.73
C SER A 617 -23.57 -1.01 5.28
N PHE A 618 -24.71 -0.43 4.88
CA PHE A 618 -24.86 0.96 4.46
C PHE A 618 -25.85 1.64 5.42
N LEU A 619 -25.32 2.44 6.33
CA LEU A 619 -26.05 2.96 7.49
C LEU A 619 -26.07 4.50 7.49
N ASP A 620 -27.26 5.08 7.55
CA ASP A 620 -27.46 6.52 7.76
C ASP A 620 -26.69 7.42 6.76
N ASN A 621 -26.54 6.97 5.51
CA ASN A 621 -25.92 7.76 4.45
C ASN A 621 -26.96 8.67 3.79
N SER A 622 -26.56 9.88 3.40
CA SER A 622 -27.49 10.90 2.94
C SER A 622 -27.03 11.58 1.66
N SER A 623 -27.89 11.58 0.64
CA SER A 623 -27.70 12.39 -0.57
C SER A 623 -28.79 13.45 -0.76
N GLU A 624 -28.41 14.62 -1.30
CA GLU A 624 -29.40 15.66 -1.60
C GLU A 624 -30.20 15.39 -2.89
N TRP A 625 -29.73 14.49 -3.75
CA TRP A 625 -30.37 14.20 -5.02
C TRP A 625 -30.72 12.72 -5.18
N ILE A 626 -29.76 11.83 -5.45
CA ILE A 626 -30.07 10.45 -5.85
C ILE A 626 -29.27 9.46 -5.00
N ALA A 627 -29.85 8.30 -4.66
CA ALA A 627 -29.19 7.23 -3.92
C ALA A 627 -28.59 7.68 -2.58
N GLY A 628 -29.34 7.50 -1.48
CA GLY A 628 -28.80 7.79 -0.15
C GLY A 628 -27.59 6.93 0.18
N ALA A 629 -27.54 5.68 -0.32
CA ALA A 629 -26.37 4.81 -0.20
C ALA A 629 -25.61 4.65 -1.53
N VAL A 630 -26.16 3.89 -2.49
CA VAL A 630 -25.40 3.43 -3.67
C VAL A 630 -26.01 3.90 -4.99
N ALA A 631 -25.20 4.60 -5.80
CA ALA A 631 -25.57 5.00 -7.16
C ALA A 631 -24.83 4.18 -8.21
N LEU A 632 -25.56 3.68 -9.21
CA LEU A 632 -25.01 2.93 -10.35
C LEU A 632 -25.43 3.57 -11.67
N ASN A 633 -24.47 3.89 -12.51
CA ASN A 633 -24.73 4.40 -13.86
C ASN A 633 -23.90 3.64 -14.89
N VAL A 634 -24.58 2.96 -15.82
CA VAL A 634 -23.94 2.09 -16.82
C VAL A 634 -22.95 1.13 -16.14
N SER A 635 -23.33 0.55 -15.01
CA SER A 635 -22.47 -0.26 -14.15
C SER A 635 -23.28 -1.40 -13.54
N ASN A 636 -22.69 -2.57 -13.36
CA ASN A 636 -23.37 -3.72 -12.77
C ASN A 636 -22.92 -3.90 -11.32
N ALA A 637 -23.75 -4.45 -10.44
CA ALA A 637 -23.36 -4.70 -9.06
C ALA A 637 -24.01 -5.96 -8.50
N ARG A 638 -23.32 -6.63 -7.58
CA ARG A 638 -23.85 -7.76 -6.83
C ARG A 638 -23.70 -7.48 -5.33
N PHE A 639 -24.78 -7.69 -4.59
CA PHE A 639 -24.82 -7.55 -3.14
C PHE A 639 -25.33 -8.86 -2.53
N ASP A 640 -24.53 -9.47 -1.68
CA ASP A 640 -24.86 -10.69 -0.95
C ASP A 640 -24.81 -10.43 0.55
N SER A 641 -25.92 -10.75 1.22
CA SER A 641 -26.06 -10.61 2.67
C SER A 641 -25.75 -9.18 3.16
N CYS A 642 -26.16 -8.17 2.39
CA CYS A 642 -25.94 -6.76 2.71
C CYS A 642 -27.11 -6.12 3.45
N ILE A 643 -26.81 -5.08 4.24
CA ILE A 643 -27.78 -4.29 4.97
C ILE A 643 -27.78 -2.85 4.46
N PHE A 644 -28.95 -2.30 4.13
CA PHE A 644 -29.16 -0.88 3.86
C PHE A 644 -30.19 -0.34 4.85
N SER A 645 -29.74 0.48 5.80
CA SER A 645 -30.61 0.99 6.87
C SER A 645 -30.50 2.50 7.03
N GLY A 646 -31.64 3.18 7.15
CA GLY A 646 -31.68 4.62 7.49
C GLY A 646 -31.11 5.55 6.42
N ASN A 647 -30.87 5.08 5.19
CA ASN A 647 -30.30 5.93 4.14
C ASN A 647 -31.36 6.85 3.56
N THR A 648 -30.96 8.08 3.22
CA THR A 648 -31.89 9.14 2.79
C THR A 648 -31.46 9.79 1.48
N ALA A 649 -32.40 9.97 0.55
CA ALA A 649 -32.20 10.68 -0.71
C ALA A 649 -33.20 11.83 -0.91
N GLY A 650 -32.76 12.92 -1.51
CA GLY A 650 -33.63 14.06 -1.82
C GLY A 650 -34.55 13.87 -3.05
N SER A 651 -34.32 12.88 -3.91
CA SER A 651 -35.14 12.63 -5.10
C SER A 651 -35.45 11.16 -5.35
N TYR A 652 -34.46 10.29 -5.53
CA TYR A 652 -34.70 8.92 -5.98
C TYR A 652 -33.83 7.92 -5.23
N GLY A 653 -34.41 6.79 -4.83
CA GLY A 653 -33.68 5.68 -4.22
C GLY A 653 -33.12 6.04 -2.85
N GLY A 654 -33.88 5.86 -1.77
CA GLY A 654 -33.34 6.12 -0.43
C GLY A 654 -32.10 5.28 -0.13
N ALA A 655 -32.06 4.03 -0.58
CA ALA A 655 -30.87 3.19 -0.55
C ALA A 655 -30.13 3.19 -1.90
N ILE A 656 -30.76 2.65 -2.96
CA ILE A 656 -30.09 2.37 -4.23
C ILE A 656 -30.79 3.10 -5.38
N ASP A 657 -30.01 3.70 -6.27
CA ASP A 657 -30.47 4.11 -7.60
C ASP A 657 -29.62 3.45 -8.68
N ALA A 658 -30.28 2.86 -9.69
CA ALA A 658 -29.62 2.16 -10.78
C ALA A 658 -30.14 2.61 -12.16
N TRP A 659 -29.23 3.03 -13.03
CA TRP A 659 -29.55 3.54 -14.36
C TRP A 659 -28.73 2.86 -15.46
N ASN A 660 -29.40 2.28 -16.47
CA ASN A 660 -28.77 1.43 -17.51
C ASN A 660 -27.86 0.32 -16.92
N SER A 661 -28.29 -0.33 -15.84
CA SER A 661 -27.43 -1.14 -14.96
C SER A 661 -28.04 -2.52 -14.68
N THR A 662 -27.21 -3.52 -14.36
CA THR A 662 -27.67 -4.85 -13.90
C THR A 662 -27.34 -5.03 -12.43
N VAL A 663 -28.31 -5.40 -11.59
CA VAL A 663 -28.08 -5.56 -10.15
C VAL A 663 -28.70 -6.84 -9.61
N LEU A 664 -27.95 -7.55 -8.77
CA LEU A 664 -28.43 -8.68 -7.98
C LEU A 664 -28.36 -8.32 -6.48
N LEU A 665 -29.48 -8.42 -5.79
CA LEU A 665 -29.57 -8.43 -4.32
C LEU A 665 -29.93 -9.84 -3.86
N SER A 666 -29.08 -10.48 -3.06
CA SER A 666 -29.28 -11.82 -2.54
C SER A 666 -29.09 -11.82 -1.02
N GLY A 667 -30.05 -12.30 -0.25
CA GLY A 667 -29.90 -12.33 1.21
C GLY A 667 -29.93 -10.95 1.88
N CYS A 668 -30.37 -9.89 1.20
CA CYS A 668 -30.20 -8.51 1.66
C CYS A 668 -31.37 -8.00 2.51
N LEU A 669 -31.08 -7.10 3.45
CA LEU A 669 -32.07 -6.31 4.17
C LEU A 669 -32.00 -4.84 3.74
N LEU A 670 -33.12 -4.30 3.28
CA LEU A 670 -33.28 -2.86 3.04
C LEU A 670 -34.40 -2.36 3.96
N ALA A 671 -34.01 -1.65 5.02
CA ALA A 671 -34.90 -1.22 6.08
C ALA A 671 -34.88 0.30 6.27
N ASP A 672 -36.05 0.90 6.52
CA ASP A 672 -36.16 2.29 6.98
C ASP A 672 -35.44 3.34 6.10
N ASN A 673 -35.29 3.07 4.80
CA ASN A 673 -34.71 4.02 3.86
C ASN A 673 -35.76 5.02 3.38
N HIS A 674 -35.34 6.24 3.07
CA HIS A 674 -36.23 7.34 2.75
C HIS A 674 -35.88 8.08 1.46
N SER A 675 -36.88 8.36 0.63
CA SER A 675 -36.78 9.26 -0.52
C SER A 675 -37.82 10.39 -0.45
N ASN A 676 -37.39 11.62 -0.72
CA ASN A 676 -38.29 12.78 -0.81
C ASN A 676 -39.13 12.81 -2.09
N LEU A 677 -38.88 11.97 -3.11
CA LEU A 677 -39.80 11.78 -4.24
C LEU A 677 -40.20 10.31 -4.36
N ASP A 678 -39.46 9.52 -5.15
CA ASP A 678 -39.85 8.16 -5.51
C ASP A 678 -38.78 7.13 -5.08
N GLY A 679 -39.19 5.88 -4.88
CA GLY A 679 -38.28 4.77 -4.56
C GLY A 679 -37.67 4.91 -3.17
N GLY A 680 -38.43 4.61 -2.13
CA GLY A 680 -37.97 4.77 -0.75
C GLY A 680 -36.77 3.87 -0.45
N ALA A 681 -36.75 2.64 -0.98
CA ALA A 681 -35.57 1.78 -0.96
C ALA A 681 -34.81 1.85 -2.29
N VAL A 682 -35.46 1.46 -3.39
CA VAL A 682 -34.81 1.31 -4.70
C VAL A 682 -35.53 2.14 -5.77
N SER A 683 -34.76 2.87 -6.55
CA SER A 683 -35.18 3.47 -7.82
C SER A 683 -34.38 2.87 -8.96
N MET A 684 -35.05 2.55 -10.07
CA MET A 684 -34.36 2.04 -11.25
C MET A 684 -34.94 2.54 -12.58
N GLY A 685 -34.05 2.78 -13.54
CA GLY A 685 -34.39 3.40 -14.81
C GLY A 685 -33.52 2.99 -16.00
N GLY A 686 -33.93 3.40 -17.20
CA GLY A 686 -33.09 3.32 -18.40
C GLY A 686 -32.93 1.92 -19.02
N GLY A 687 -33.83 0.97 -18.77
CA GLY A 687 -33.63 -0.40 -19.26
C GLY A 687 -32.67 -1.20 -18.38
N SER A 688 -32.63 -0.86 -17.09
CA SER A 688 -31.92 -1.66 -16.08
C SER A 688 -32.60 -3.02 -15.88
N ASP A 689 -31.82 -3.98 -15.37
CA ASP A 689 -32.30 -5.31 -15.00
C ASP A 689 -31.91 -5.57 -13.54
N PHE A 690 -32.89 -5.80 -12.69
CA PHE A 690 -32.69 -5.90 -11.24
C PHE A 690 -33.32 -7.19 -10.75
N HIS A 691 -32.59 -7.97 -9.97
CA HIS A 691 -33.08 -9.20 -9.38
C HIS A 691 -32.92 -9.13 -7.86
N ILE A 692 -34.03 -9.28 -7.15
CA ILE A 692 -34.07 -9.34 -5.69
C ILE A 692 -34.47 -10.75 -5.29
N VAL A 693 -33.60 -11.43 -4.56
CA VAL A 693 -33.78 -12.81 -4.16
C VAL A 693 -33.52 -12.97 -2.67
N ASN A 694 -34.35 -13.74 -1.98
CA ASN A 694 -34.14 -14.10 -0.56
C ASN A 694 -33.84 -12.85 0.29
N SER A 695 -34.58 -11.78 0.08
CA SER A 695 -34.29 -10.47 0.68
C SER A 695 -35.53 -9.92 1.38
N THR A 696 -35.32 -8.94 2.26
CA THR A 696 -36.40 -8.24 2.96
C THR A 696 -36.31 -6.74 2.69
N LEU A 697 -37.36 -6.16 2.11
CA LEU A 697 -37.53 -4.71 1.97
C LEU A 697 -38.66 -4.27 2.89
N ALA A 698 -38.34 -3.58 3.99
CA ALA A 698 -39.34 -3.23 4.99
C ALA A 698 -39.22 -1.82 5.56
N GLY A 699 -40.35 -1.19 5.89
CA GLY A 699 -40.36 0.14 6.52
C GLY A 699 -39.83 1.29 5.66
N ASN A 700 -39.52 1.06 4.38
CA ASN A 700 -38.98 2.10 3.51
C ASN A 700 -40.08 3.09 3.09
N SER A 701 -39.73 4.35 2.87
CA SER A 701 -40.72 5.40 2.64
C SER A 701 -40.35 6.36 1.50
N ALA A 702 -41.35 6.72 0.70
CA ALA A 702 -41.24 7.72 -0.37
C ALA A 702 -42.34 8.76 -0.27
N GLN A 703 -42.08 10.05 -0.53
CA GLN A 703 -43.16 11.06 -0.43
C GLN A 703 -44.14 11.04 -1.61
N GLN A 704 -43.78 10.41 -2.73
CA GLN A 704 -44.63 10.33 -3.92
C GLN A 704 -45.01 8.90 -4.26
N ARG A 705 -44.06 8.05 -4.65
CA ARG A 705 -44.36 6.70 -5.18
C ARG A 705 -43.34 5.65 -4.81
N GLY A 706 -43.79 4.40 -4.69
CA GLY A 706 -42.94 3.23 -4.50
C GLY A 706 -42.08 3.35 -3.24
N GLY A 707 -42.69 3.19 -2.07
CA GLY A 707 -41.96 3.17 -0.80
C GLY A 707 -40.85 2.11 -0.79
N GLY A 708 -41.11 0.93 -1.35
CA GLY A 708 -40.11 -0.13 -1.56
C GLY A 708 -39.32 0.12 -2.83
N VAL A 709 -39.88 -0.29 -3.98
CA VAL A 709 -39.22 -0.20 -5.29
C VAL A 709 -40.07 0.58 -6.28
N ILE A 710 -39.43 1.45 -7.06
CA ILE A 710 -40.00 2.02 -8.28
C ILE A 710 -39.13 1.68 -9.50
N LEU A 711 -39.78 1.33 -10.61
CA LEU A 711 -39.11 1.07 -11.88
C LEU A 711 -39.70 1.84 -13.07
N SER A 712 -38.81 2.30 -13.96
CA SER A 712 -39.13 2.99 -15.21
C SER A 712 -38.37 2.39 -16.39
N ALA A 713 -39.13 1.96 -17.41
CA ALA A 713 -38.63 1.34 -18.63
C ALA A 713 -37.63 0.20 -18.40
N SER A 714 -37.82 -0.60 -17.34
CA SER A 714 -36.84 -1.59 -16.84
C SER A 714 -37.50 -2.93 -16.47
N THR A 715 -36.70 -3.93 -16.08
CA THR A 715 -37.18 -5.24 -15.62
C THR A 715 -36.79 -5.47 -14.17
N LEU A 716 -37.74 -5.94 -13.35
CA LEU A 716 -37.52 -6.33 -11.96
C LEU A 716 -37.95 -7.78 -11.76
N GLY A 717 -37.02 -8.66 -11.42
CA GLY A 717 -37.28 -9.99 -10.87
C GLY A 717 -37.32 -9.94 -9.35
N VAL A 718 -38.31 -10.59 -8.73
CA VAL A 718 -38.47 -10.69 -7.29
C VAL A 718 -38.86 -12.13 -6.94
N ASP A 719 -37.96 -12.83 -6.27
CA ASP A 719 -38.14 -14.22 -5.84
C ASP A 719 -37.81 -14.38 -4.35
N ASN A 720 -38.52 -15.24 -3.62
CA ASN A 720 -38.25 -15.54 -2.21
C ASN A 720 -38.15 -14.30 -1.30
N THR A 721 -38.84 -13.19 -1.62
CA THR A 721 -38.57 -11.90 -1.00
C THR A 721 -39.79 -11.41 -0.20
N ILE A 722 -39.55 -10.76 0.93
CA ILE A 722 -40.57 -10.09 1.72
C ILE A 722 -40.56 -8.59 1.43
N LEU A 723 -41.69 -8.03 0.99
CA LEU A 723 -41.92 -6.58 0.85
C LEU A 723 -43.09 -6.16 1.73
N TRP A 724 -42.80 -5.46 2.83
CA TRP A 724 -43.79 -5.18 3.86
C TRP A 724 -43.59 -3.84 4.54
N GLU A 725 -44.68 -3.16 4.90
CA GLU A 725 -44.65 -1.86 5.61
C GLU A 725 -43.86 -0.76 4.88
N ASN A 726 -43.57 -0.94 3.60
CA ASN A 726 -43.11 0.18 2.79
C ASN A 726 -44.28 1.13 2.53
N THR A 727 -44.02 2.42 2.49
CA THR A 727 -45.07 3.46 2.42
C THR A 727 -44.77 4.53 1.40
N SER A 728 -45.79 5.04 0.73
CA SER A 728 -45.69 6.24 -0.07
C SER A 728 -47.00 7.01 -0.16
N ALA A 729 -47.03 8.08 -0.95
CA ALA A 729 -48.29 8.73 -1.32
C ALA A 729 -49.03 8.01 -2.46
N ALA A 730 -48.63 6.77 -2.79
CA ALA A 730 -49.25 5.97 -3.83
C ALA A 730 -50.71 5.61 -3.52
N ALA A 731 -51.40 5.13 -4.55
CA ALA A 731 -52.83 4.89 -4.50
C ALA A 731 -53.23 3.58 -3.80
N SER A 732 -52.28 2.68 -3.51
CA SER A 732 -52.53 1.37 -2.89
C SER A 732 -51.32 0.83 -2.14
N ALA A 733 -51.58 -0.03 -1.14
CA ALA A 733 -50.53 -0.70 -0.36
C ALA A 733 -49.59 -1.57 -1.23
N GLN A 734 -50.11 -2.15 -2.32
CA GLN A 734 -49.29 -2.90 -3.30
C GLN A 734 -48.33 -1.97 -4.05
N ALA A 735 -48.79 -0.79 -4.46
CA ALA A 735 -47.95 0.20 -5.13
C ALA A 735 -46.95 0.85 -4.17
N ASP A 736 -47.21 0.85 -2.87
CA ASP A 736 -46.20 1.23 -1.88
C ASP A 736 -45.04 0.22 -1.85
N GLN A 737 -45.27 -1.06 -2.13
CA GLN A 737 -44.21 -2.08 -2.16
C GLN A 737 -43.48 -2.08 -3.51
N LEU A 738 -44.24 -2.15 -4.60
CA LEU A 738 -43.74 -2.28 -5.98
C LEU A 738 -44.54 -1.34 -6.91
N ASP A 739 -43.97 -0.20 -7.28
CA ASP A 739 -44.60 0.73 -8.21
C ASP A 739 -44.01 0.62 -9.63
N LEU A 740 -44.84 0.15 -10.57
CA LEU A 740 -44.51 0.08 -11.99
C LEU A 740 -44.88 1.38 -12.71
N TYR A 741 -43.91 2.29 -12.93
CA TYR A 741 -44.12 3.41 -13.84
C TYR A 741 -44.21 2.94 -15.29
N SER A 742 -43.23 2.12 -15.70
CA SER A 742 -43.21 1.38 -16.97
C SER A 742 -42.15 0.28 -16.90
N GLY A 743 -42.32 -0.80 -17.68
CA GLY A 743 -41.41 -1.95 -17.61
C GLY A 743 -42.15 -3.26 -17.30
N THR A 744 -41.45 -4.20 -16.66
CA THR A 744 -41.96 -5.52 -16.29
C THR A 744 -41.55 -5.90 -14.88
N ILE A 745 -42.50 -6.42 -14.09
CA ILE A 745 -42.22 -7.09 -12.82
C ILE A 745 -42.48 -8.58 -13.01
N LEU A 746 -41.53 -9.41 -12.59
CA LEU A 746 -41.64 -10.86 -12.50
C LEU A 746 -41.57 -11.23 -11.02
N LEU A 747 -42.71 -11.60 -10.43
CA LEU A 747 -42.84 -11.81 -8.99
C LEU A 747 -43.21 -13.27 -8.70
N ASN A 748 -42.35 -14.04 -8.05
CA ASN A 748 -42.69 -15.41 -7.62
C ASN A 748 -42.26 -15.65 -6.17
N HIS A 749 -42.92 -16.61 -5.52
CA HIS A 749 -42.56 -17.09 -4.18
C HIS A 749 -42.22 -15.97 -3.19
N SER A 750 -42.98 -14.87 -3.22
CA SER A 750 -42.67 -13.66 -2.45
C SER A 750 -43.86 -13.20 -1.62
N CYS A 751 -43.59 -12.59 -0.46
CA CYS A 751 -44.61 -12.08 0.45
C CYS A 751 -44.74 -10.55 0.29
N VAL A 752 -45.85 -10.09 -0.26
CA VAL A 752 -46.04 -8.68 -0.64
C VAL A 752 -47.30 -8.09 -0.01
N GLN A 753 -47.14 -6.98 0.71
CA GLN A 753 -48.26 -6.27 1.33
C GLN A 753 -49.26 -5.76 0.29
N GLY A 754 -50.55 -6.05 0.52
CA GLY A 754 -51.63 -5.54 -0.32
C GLY A 754 -51.73 -6.19 -1.70
N LEU A 755 -51.02 -7.27 -1.96
CA LEU A 755 -51.03 -7.99 -3.23
C LEU A 755 -52.46 -8.41 -3.63
N ASP A 756 -52.91 -7.97 -4.80
CA ASP A 756 -54.27 -8.19 -5.32
C ASP A 756 -54.33 -9.19 -6.49
N GLY A 757 -53.18 -9.75 -6.87
CA GLY A 757 -53.00 -10.68 -7.99
C GLY A 757 -52.77 -10.04 -9.36
N SER A 758 -52.81 -8.71 -9.48
CA SER A 758 -52.59 -7.98 -10.75
C SER A 758 -51.17 -8.12 -11.31
N LEU A 759 -50.17 -8.37 -10.44
CA LEU A 759 -48.77 -8.59 -10.82
C LEU A 759 -48.51 -10.04 -11.32
N GLY A 760 -49.49 -10.94 -11.20
CA GLY A 760 -49.36 -12.33 -11.64
C GLY A 760 -48.39 -13.15 -10.78
N GLY A 761 -47.68 -14.08 -11.44
CA GLY A 761 -46.69 -14.94 -10.79
C GLY A 761 -47.25 -16.16 -10.06
N THR A 762 -46.36 -16.93 -9.43
CA THR A 762 -46.72 -18.15 -8.67
C THR A 762 -46.13 -18.14 -7.27
N GLY A 763 -46.82 -18.77 -6.31
CA GLY A 763 -46.29 -18.94 -4.94
C GLY A 763 -46.30 -17.68 -4.07
N ASN A 764 -46.92 -16.58 -4.52
CA ASN A 764 -46.91 -15.31 -3.78
C ASN A 764 -47.91 -15.28 -2.62
N ILE A 765 -47.51 -14.60 -1.53
CA ILE A 765 -48.26 -14.49 -0.27
C ILE A 765 -48.65 -13.03 -0.03
N ALA A 766 -49.88 -12.81 0.45
CA ALA A 766 -50.44 -11.47 0.76
C ALA A 766 -50.78 -11.31 2.26
N LEU A 767 -50.26 -12.20 3.09
CA LEU A 767 -50.48 -12.23 4.54
C LEU A 767 -49.30 -11.58 5.26
N ASP A 768 -49.56 -11.10 6.47
CA ASP A 768 -48.53 -10.52 7.34
C ASP A 768 -47.36 -11.52 7.55
N PRO A 769 -46.11 -11.13 7.27
CA PRO A 769 -44.93 -11.98 7.45
C PRO A 769 -44.59 -12.22 8.92
N ARG A 770 -45.22 -11.52 9.88
CA ARG A 770 -45.05 -11.70 11.32
C ARG A 770 -43.58 -11.67 11.74
N PHE A 771 -42.92 -10.54 11.49
CA PHE A 771 -41.57 -10.32 11.98
C PHE A 771 -41.51 -10.37 13.51
N VAL A 772 -40.39 -10.86 14.06
CA VAL A 772 -40.18 -10.98 15.51
C VAL A 772 -40.20 -9.61 16.20
N ALA A 773 -39.35 -8.67 15.76
CA ALA A 773 -39.26 -7.34 16.36
C ALA A 773 -38.73 -6.29 15.36
N PRO A 774 -39.51 -5.91 14.33
CA PRO A 774 -39.04 -5.02 13.27
C PRO A 774 -38.65 -3.62 13.78
N GLY A 775 -39.33 -3.11 14.83
CA GLY A 775 -38.97 -1.83 15.46
C GLY A 775 -37.65 -1.85 16.25
N ALA A 776 -37.03 -3.03 16.40
CA ALA A 776 -35.68 -3.20 16.94
C ALA A 776 -34.67 -3.64 15.86
N GLY A 777 -35.07 -3.64 14.58
CA GLY A 777 -34.25 -4.10 13.46
C GLY A 777 -34.27 -5.61 13.21
N ASP A 778 -35.06 -6.38 13.96
CA ASP A 778 -35.17 -7.84 13.80
C ASP A 778 -36.35 -8.19 12.87
N TYR A 779 -35.99 -8.46 11.62
CA TYR A 779 -36.91 -8.85 10.54
C TYR A 779 -36.94 -10.35 10.29
N SER A 780 -36.51 -11.16 11.26
CA SER A 780 -36.64 -12.61 11.19
C SER A 780 -38.12 -13.01 11.22
N PRO A 781 -38.57 -14.01 10.44
CA PRO A 781 -39.93 -14.51 10.54
C PRO A 781 -40.15 -15.20 11.89
N ALA A 782 -41.23 -14.87 12.59
CA ALA A 782 -41.64 -15.58 13.80
C ALA A 782 -42.18 -16.98 13.46
N LEU A 783 -42.16 -17.91 14.41
CA LEU A 783 -42.57 -19.33 14.23
C LEU A 783 -43.97 -19.56 13.63
N ASP A 784 -44.85 -18.57 13.67
CA ASP A 784 -46.20 -18.64 13.09
C ASP A 784 -46.34 -17.84 11.79
N SER A 785 -45.22 -17.43 11.20
CA SER A 785 -45.14 -16.70 9.94
C SER A 785 -45.61 -17.57 8.77
N PRO A 786 -46.36 -17.01 7.81
CA PRO A 786 -46.70 -17.69 6.57
C PRO A 786 -45.51 -17.77 5.59
N CYS A 787 -44.39 -17.11 5.88
CA CYS A 787 -43.22 -17.04 5.00
C CYS A 787 -42.23 -18.20 5.22
N ILE A 788 -42.46 -19.02 6.23
CA ILE A 788 -41.63 -20.16 6.59
C ILE A 788 -41.91 -21.33 5.63
N ASP A 789 -40.86 -22.02 5.18
CA ASP A 789 -40.88 -23.15 4.24
C ASP A 789 -41.70 -22.85 2.98
N ALA A 790 -41.73 -21.59 2.57
CA ALA A 790 -42.62 -21.07 1.53
C ALA A 790 -41.89 -20.62 0.25
N GLY A 791 -40.56 -20.51 0.30
CA GLY A 791 -39.72 -20.11 -0.82
C GLY A 791 -39.49 -21.21 -1.85
N ALA A 792 -38.74 -20.86 -2.90
CA ALA A 792 -38.33 -21.76 -3.97
C ALA A 792 -36.82 -21.98 -3.93
N ASN A 793 -36.37 -23.20 -3.65
CA ASN A 793 -34.94 -23.54 -3.53
C ASN A 793 -34.19 -23.28 -4.84
N ALA A 794 -34.84 -23.46 -5.99
CA ALA A 794 -34.22 -23.22 -7.30
C ALA A 794 -34.00 -21.74 -7.63
N ALA A 795 -34.56 -20.81 -6.85
CA ALA A 795 -34.33 -19.38 -7.01
C ALA A 795 -33.12 -18.88 -6.22
N VAL A 796 -32.67 -19.61 -5.19
CA VAL A 796 -31.48 -19.26 -4.40
C VAL A 796 -30.26 -19.22 -5.33
N PRO A 797 -29.52 -18.09 -5.40
CA PRO A 797 -28.37 -17.97 -6.27
C PRO A 797 -27.21 -18.87 -5.83
N VAL A 798 -26.26 -19.10 -6.73
CA VAL A 798 -24.98 -19.74 -6.39
C VAL A 798 -24.09 -18.81 -5.54
N ASP A 799 -23.29 -19.41 -4.67
CA ASP A 799 -22.36 -18.74 -3.76
C ASP A 799 -21.06 -18.31 -4.45
N GLU A 800 -21.17 -17.41 -5.43
CA GLU A 800 -20.00 -16.93 -6.18
C GLU A 800 -18.96 -16.18 -5.32
N LEU A 801 -19.33 -15.77 -4.09
CA LEU A 801 -18.48 -14.97 -3.21
C LEU A 801 -17.94 -15.75 -2.00
N ASP A 802 -18.15 -17.07 -1.94
CA ASP A 802 -17.64 -17.97 -0.89
C ASP A 802 -17.98 -17.42 0.51
N LEU A 803 -19.29 -17.28 0.79
CA LEU A 803 -19.80 -16.56 1.95
C LEU A 803 -19.47 -17.27 3.27
N ASP A 804 -19.28 -18.58 3.27
CA ASP A 804 -18.90 -19.38 4.44
C ASP A 804 -17.42 -19.80 4.45
N ALA A 805 -16.65 -19.40 3.43
CA ALA A 805 -15.21 -19.62 3.29
C ALA A 805 -14.80 -21.10 3.24
N ASP A 806 -15.66 -21.96 2.67
CA ASP A 806 -15.38 -23.39 2.48
C ASP A 806 -14.78 -23.71 1.09
N SER A 807 -14.69 -22.69 0.22
CA SER A 807 -14.18 -22.73 -1.16
C SER A 807 -15.08 -23.44 -2.19
N ASP A 808 -16.33 -23.79 -1.86
CA ASP A 808 -17.34 -24.26 -2.83
C ASP A 808 -18.19 -23.10 -3.37
N THR A 809 -17.72 -22.48 -4.45
CA THR A 809 -18.47 -21.36 -5.08
C THR A 809 -19.59 -21.79 -6.03
N LEU A 810 -19.87 -23.11 -6.12
CA LEU A 810 -20.87 -23.65 -7.05
C LEU A 810 -22.14 -24.12 -6.37
N GLU A 811 -22.15 -24.18 -5.03
CA GLU A 811 -23.36 -24.47 -4.28
C GLU A 811 -24.29 -23.26 -4.16
N PRO A 812 -25.58 -23.46 -3.83
CA PRO A 812 -26.46 -22.36 -3.50
C PRO A 812 -25.98 -21.65 -2.23
N VAL A 813 -26.18 -20.32 -2.15
CA VAL A 813 -25.82 -19.49 -0.98
C VAL A 813 -26.16 -20.22 0.34
N PRO A 814 -25.15 -20.61 1.14
CA PRO A 814 -25.34 -21.55 2.25
C PRO A 814 -25.90 -20.90 3.50
N LEU A 815 -25.70 -19.58 3.66
CA LEU A 815 -26.04 -18.84 4.86
C LEU A 815 -27.10 -17.75 4.63
N ASP A 816 -27.83 -17.44 5.70
CA ASP A 816 -28.74 -16.30 5.79
C ASP A 816 -28.05 -15.04 6.32
N LEU A 817 -28.81 -13.93 6.39
CA LEU A 817 -28.25 -12.66 6.87
C LEU A 817 -27.79 -12.72 8.35
N ALA A 818 -28.34 -13.63 9.15
CA ALA A 818 -27.91 -13.90 10.53
C ALA A 818 -26.79 -14.94 10.62
N SER A 819 -26.22 -15.36 9.47
CA SER A 819 -25.23 -16.44 9.36
C SER A 819 -25.74 -17.81 9.83
N ALA A 820 -27.07 -18.03 9.82
CA ALA A 820 -27.69 -19.35 9.97
C ALA A 820 -27.75 -20.07 8.62
N LEU A 821 -27.90 -21.41 8.60
CA LEU A 821 -28.05 -22.15 7.34
C LEU A 821 -29.28 -21.68 6.57
N ARG A 822 -29.16 -21.52 5.26
CA ARG A 822 -30.23 -21.06 4.36
C ARG A 822 -31.31 -22.11 4.10
N PHE A 823 -31.01 -23.39 4.30
CA PHE A 823 -31.95 -24.48 4.07
C PHE A 823 -32.27 -25.19 5.38
N ILE A 824 -33.22 -24.66 6.13
CA ILE A 824 -33.65 -25.18 7.44
C ILE A 824 -35.15 -25.48 7.39
N ASP A 825 -35.52 -26.73 7.65
CA ASP A 825 -36.92 -27.15 7.79
C ASP A 825 -37.45 -26.81 9.19
N GLN A 826 -38.63 -26.19 9.31
CA GLN A 826 -39.28 -25.90 10.58
C GLN A 826 -40.30 -26.98 10.96
N PRO A 827 -40.01 -27.85 11.95
CA PRO A 827 -40.86 -29.00 12.24
C PRO A 827 -42.31 -28.62 12.58
N GLY A 828 -43.23 -29.04 11.71
CA GLY A 828 -44.67 -28.83 11.90
C GLY A 828 -45.22 -27.58 11.22
N VAL A 829 -44.38 -26.79 10.56
CA VAL A 829 -44.81 -25.84 9.53
C VAL A 829 -45.01 -26.60 8.22
N PRO A 830 -46.12 -26.39 7.48
CA PRO A 830 -46.29 -27.03 6.18
C PRO A 830 -45.39 -26.42 5.10
N ASP A 831 -44.62 -27.26 4.42
CA ASP A 831 -43.94 -26.95 3.16
C ASP A 831 -44.93 -26.43 2.10
N THR A 832 -44.94 -25.12 1.89
CA THR A 832 -45.77 -24.47 0.84
C THR A 832 -44.95 -23.99 -0.35
N GLY A 833 -43.64 -23.99 -0.21
CA GLY A 833 -42.67 -23.63 -1.23
C GLY A 833 -42.47 -24.67 -2.33
N SER A 834 -41.37 -24.55 -3.06
CA SER A 834 -41.03 -25.46 -4.16
C SER A 834 -39.56 -25.87 -4.16
N GLY A 835 -39.31 -27.18 -4.32
CA GLY A 835 -37.96 -27.73 -4.23
C GLY A 835 -37.95 -29.09 -3.57
N THR A 836 -36.76 -29.54 -3.18
CA THR A 836 -36.60 -30.71 -2.31
C THR A 836 -36.36 -30.18 -0.90
N PRO A 837 -37.19 -30.54 0.10
CA PRO A 837 -36.97 -30.12 1.49
C PRO A 837 -35.57 -30.49 2.00
N PRO A 838 -34.96 -29.71 2.90
CA PRO A 838 -35.49 -28.49 3.55
C PRO A 838 -35.77 -27.35 2.55
N LEU A 839 -36.89 -26.65 2.73
CA LEU A 839 -37.27 -25.53 1.86
C LEU A 839 -36.74 -24.23 2.46
N VAL A 840 -36.40 -23.28 1.58
CA VAL A 840 -35.94 -21.96 1.99
C VAL A 840 -37.12 -21.09 2.42
N ASP A 841 -36.94 -20.28 3.46
CA ASP A 841 -37.89 -19.25 3.86
C ASP A 841 -37.89 -18.09 2.85
N MET A 842 -38.99 -17.34 2.81
CA MET A 842 -38.98 -16.04 2.12
C MET A 842 -38.32 -15.00 3.04
N GLY A 843 -37.47 -14.16 2.47
CA GLY A 843 -36.82 -13.06 3.19
C GLY A 843 -35.32 -13.21 3.34
N ALA A 844 -34.71 -12.19 3.95
CA ALA A 844 -33.27 -12.15 4.24
C ALA A 844 -32.82 -13.21 5.26
N TYR A 845 -33.74 -13.59 6.16
CA TYR A 845 -33.51 -14.48 7.29
C TYR A 845 -34.32 -15.77 7.12
N GLU A 846 -33.73 -16.88 7.53
CA GLU A 846 -34.49 -18.07 7.88
C GLU A 846 -35.13 -17.87 9.27
N CYS A 847 -36.25 -18.55 9.52
CA CYS A 847 -36.74 -18.69 10.87
C CYS A 847 -35.70 -19.45 11.66
N ALA A 848 -35.15 -18.83 12.69
CA ALA A 848 -34.30 -19.54 13.62
C ALA A 848 -35.11 -20.71 14.20
N LEU A 849 -34.65 -21.96 13.96
CA LEU A 849 -34.93 -23.04 14.91
C LEU A 849 -34.54 -22.44 16.25
N THR A 850 -35.47 -22.39 17.21
CA THR A 850 -35.06 -22.01 18.57
C THR A 850 -33.92 -22.96 18.89
N PRO A 851 -32.65 -22.49 19.02
CA PRO A 851 -31.54 -23.40 19.20
C PRO A 851 -31.93 -24.23 20.40
N CYS A 852 -31.96 -25.55 20.24
CA CYS A 852 -32.13 -26.35 21.42
C CYS A 852 -30.85 -26.15 22.22
N ILE A 853 -30.84 -25.16 23.12
CA ILE A 853 -29.73 -24.89 24.02
C ILE A 853 -29.45 -26.10 24.92
N ALA A 854 -30.33 -27.10 24.90
CA ALA A 854 -30.17 -28.37 25.56
C ALA A 854 -29.60 -29.49 24.69
N ASP A 855 -29.57 -29.36 23.35
CA ASP A 855 -28.86 -30.22 22.39
C ASP A 855 -27.47 -29.62 22.17
N TRP A 856 -26.59 -29.85 23.14
CA TRP A 856 -25.33 -29.13 23.29
C TRP A 856 -24.27 -29.58 22.27
N ASN A 857 -24.41 -30.78 21.73
CA ASN A 857 -23.53 -31.31 20.69
C ASN A 857 -24.17 -31.26 19.28
N SER A 858 -25.36 -30.68 19.16
CA SER A 858 -26.12 -30.53 17.93
C SER A 858 -26.35 -31.86 17.19
N ASP A 859 -26.52 -32.96 17.94
CA ASP A 859 -26.70 -34.30 17.35
C ASP A 859 -28.19 -34.65 17.09
N GLY A 860 -29.10 -33.75 17.43
CA GLY A 860 -30.55 -33.91 17.27
C GLY A 860 -31.18 -34.86 18.30
N VAL A 861 -30.46 -35.24 19.36
CA VAL A 861 -30.94 -36.16 20.39
C VAL A 861 -30.56 -35.68 21.78
N LEU A 862 -31.54 -35.12 22.52
CA LEU A 862 -31.36 -34.80 23.94
C LEU A 862 -31.02 -36.02 24.79
N ASN A 863 -29.77 -36.09 25.23
CA ASN A 863 -29.25 -37.22 25.98
C ASN A 863 -28.17 -36.77 26.99
N PHE A 864 -27.47 -37.74 27.56
CA PHE A 864 -26.47 -37.47 28.61
C PHE A 864 -25.26 -36.68 28.09
N PHE A 865 -24.90 -36.82 26.81
CA PHE A 865 -23.76 -36.15 26.20
C PHE A 865 -23.95 -34.64 26.12
N ASP A 866 -25.18 -34.15 26.00
CA ASP A 866 -25.47 -32.71 26.03
C ASP A 866 -25.24 -32.10 27.40
N VAL A 867 -25.76 -32.77 28.43
CA VAL A 867 -25.54 -32.38 29.82
C VAL A 867 -24.04 -32.39 30.13
N GLN A 868 -23.30 -33.36 29.60
CA GLN A 868 -21.86 -33.43 29.76
C GLN A 868 -21.14 -32.27 29.05
N GLY A 869 -21.55 -31.93 27.83
CA GLY A 869 -21.02 -30.80 27.06
C GLY A 869 -21.24 -29.47 27.76
N PHE A 870 -22.48 -29.21 28.21
CA PHE A 870 -22.82 -28.02 28.98
C PHE A 870 -21.99 -27.89 30.25
N LEU A 871 -21.91 -28.95 31.06
CA LEU A 871 -21.14 -28.93 32.30
C LEU A 871 -19.65 -28.69 32.06
N ALA A 872 -19.09 -29.20 30.96
CA ALA A 872 -17.71 -28.92 30.57
C ALA A 872 -17.54 -27.44 30.23
N ALA A 873 -18.36 -26.89 29.33
CA ALA A 873 -18.34 -25.49 28.92
C ALA A 873 -18.53 -24.53 30.12
N PHE A 874 -19.52 -24.80 30.98
CA PHE A 874 -19.80 -24.07 32.21
C PHE A 874 -18.61 -24.09 33.18
N SER A 875 -17.98 -25.25 33.36
CA SER A 875 -16.80 -25.37 34.25
C SER A 875 -15.57 -24.63 33.74
N SER A 876 -15.47 -24.41 32.43
CA SER A 876 -14.40 -23.64 31.78
C SER A 876 -14.73 -22.17 31.54
N HIS A 877 -15.92 -21.70 31.98
CA HIS A 877 -16.42 -20.34 31.71
C HIS A 877 -16.39 -19.98 30.21
N GLN A 878 -16.75 -20.93 29.35
CA GLN A 878 -16.92 -20.62 27.94
C GLN A 878 -18.13 -19.70 27.76
N PRO A 879 -18.06 -18.65 26.93
CA PRO A 879 -19.18 -17.72 26.70
C PRO A 879 -20.49 -18.41 26.30
N SER A 880 -20.42 -19.56 25.62
CA SER A 880 -21.58 -20.36 25.25
C SER A 880 -22.39 -20.92 26.43
N ALA A 881 -21.80 -21.02 27.62
CA ALA A 881 -22.45 -21.51 28.84
C ALA A 881 -23.12 -20.43 29.71
N ASP A 882 -23.05 -19.15 29.31
CA ASP A 882 -23.78 -18.04 29.91
C ASP A 882 -25.15 -17.90 29.23
N LEU A 883 -26.10 -18.71 29.67
CA LEU A 883 -27.41 -18.87 29.03
C LEU A 883 -28.40 -17.79 29.43
N VAL A 884 -28.09 -16.98 30.45
CA VAL A 884 -28.90 -15.81 30.82
C VAL A 884 -28.25 -14.48 30.43
N HIS A 885 -27.08 -14.53 29.76
CA HIS A 885 -26.34 -13.41 29.19
C HIS A 885 -26.03 -12.30 30.20
N ASP A 886 -25.70 -12.67 31.44
CA ASP A 886 -25.36 -11.72 32.50
C ASP A 886 -23.85 -11.64 32.78
N SER A 887 -23.03 -12.36 32.00
CA SER A 887 -21.58 -12.50 32.14
C SER A 887 -21.15 -13.15 33.45
N VAL A 888 -22.06 -13.84 34.15
CA VAL A 888 -21.81 -14.49 35.44
C VAL A 888 -22.28 -15.94 35.40
N PHE A 889 -21.35 -16.87 35.17
CA PHE A 889 -21.59 -18.31 35.20
C PHE A 889 -22.04 -18.79 36.59
N ASN A 890 -23.34 -18.95 36.79
CA ASN A 890 -23.92 -19.25 38.08
C ASN A 890 -25.11 -20.22 37.98
N PHE A 891 -25.84 -20.38 39.08
CA PHE A 891 -26.96 -21.31 39.16
C PHE A 891 -28.08 -21.00 38.14
N PHE A 892 -28.24 -19.75 37.73
CA PHE A 892 -29.27 -19.33 36.78
C PHE A 892 -29.01 -19.88 35.37
N ASP A 893 -27.76 -20.02 34.93
CA ASP A 893 -27.43 -20.68 33.66
C ASP A 893 -27.75 -22.18 33.70
N VAL A 894 -27.37 -22.84 34.79
CA VAL A 894 -27.68 -24.26 35.01
C VAL A 894 -29.19 -24.47 35.06
N GLN A 895 -29.93 -23.55 35.68
CA GLN A 895 -31.39 -23.59 35.72
C GLN A 895 -31.99 -23.39 34.33
N ALA A 896 -31.45 -22.49 33.51
CA ALA A 896 -31.89 -22.25 32.14
C ALA A 896 -31.66 -23.49 31.25
N PHE A 897 -30.47 -24.08 31.32
CA PHE A 897 -30.14 -25.34 30.61
C PHE A 897 -31.10 -26.47 31.01
N LEU A 898 -31.28 -26.72 32.31
CA LEU A 898 -32.16 -27.81 32.77
C LEU A 898 -33.62 -27.58 32.41
N ALA A 899 -34.08 -26.32 32.39
CA ALA A 899 -35.42 -25.97 31.94
C ALA A 899 -35.61 -26.34 30.47
N ALA A 900 -34.66 -25.96 29.61
CA ALA A 900 -34.67 -26.32 28.20
C ALA A 900 -34.56 -27.83 27.96
N PHE A 901 -33.67 -28.53 28.67
CA PHE A 901 -33.50 -29.98 28.56
C PHE A 901 -34.76 -30.75 28.97
N SER A 902 -35.46 -30.27 30.01
CA SER A 902 -36.71 -30.87 30.47
C SER A 902 -37.92 -30.57 29.59
N ALA A 903 -37.88 -29.47 28.83
CA ALA A 903 -38.91 -29.11 27.88
C ALA A 903 -38.90 -30.02 26.63
N GLY A 904 -37.79 -30.72 26.39
CA GLY A 904 -37.70 -31.81 25.42
C GLY A 904 -37.71 -31.35 23.98
N CYS A 905 -36.87 -30.37 23.63
CA CYS A 905 -36.76 -29.96 22.23
C CYS A 905 -36.25 -31.12 21.35
N PRO A 906 -36.85 -31.32 20.17
CA PRO A 906 -36.28 -32.14 19.11
C PRO A 906 -35.16 -31.39 18.37
#